data_AF-A0A7S0P575-F1
#
_entry.id   AF-A0A7S0P575-F1
#
_cell.length_a   1.000
_cell.length_b   1.000
_cell.length_c   1.000
_cell.angle_alpha   90.00
_cell.angle_beta   90.00
_cell.angle_gamma   90.00
#
_symmetry.space_group_name_H-M   'P 1'
#
loop_
_entity.id
_entity.type
_entity.pdbx_description
1 polymer ?
#
loop_
_entity_poly.entity_id
_entity_poly.type
_entity_poly.pdbx_seq_one_letter_code
_entity_poly.pdbx_strand_id
1 'polypeptide(L)'
;ATPKMAKLRVPHSASCLSLLLVIAPATGAYLPSLARPYPIAAAHQGAAAACWPHATVSSDSLLVRAARAGCRRTPPPSLFFDSYDKDAMRLVMDAQSEARTLGATAIETEHLLLAATLQGSELQESLEREGLTSASIRDHLRQGGSKGLPRLENLFATTARDELLPFASETETALRAAVDLSANGDLVSAKTLVLAVLDGGEGSGASKMLMQLGVERASLAKGVERGERALVGGGGSSKKNTTLAQCSIDLTQQARDGELDPVVGRDAEVRRCLQILVRRRKSNPVLIGDPGVGKTAIAEALAQAIVEERVPPRLLGKRLVSLELGLLVADTKYRGEFEQRLKEVVDEVTSSNDTVLFIDEIHTLVGAGAADGAIDAANLLKPALARGSLQCIGATTVSEYRRYIEKDAALERRFQAVNVPEPTQAQTIDILKGLQPRYEAHHGVVYSEEAVAAAAKLSERYIPDRFLPDKAIDLLDEAGALRQMSCFDADAIDARVCEEDIASVVAQWTGIPVAKLSADERASMMGLEEQLHGRLIGQSSAVGAISRALRRARVGLREPRRPVASLFFSGPTGVGKTELAKAVAEAYYGSEKAITRFDMSEYMEAHSVSRLTGPPPGYVGYEAGGQLTEAVRRAPHTLILMDEVEKAHPDVFNVLLQVLEDGRLTDNKGRTVDFTNAMLILTSNIGSRTILKLADAYPASDAFAATSGAESSGAESSGAARSYAAMRSAVKRELGERFRPEFLNRLDEIIVFSALARNEVMQVAHLMVAQLQRRCEEMELQLELTPRLHELLVAKGFSPKFGARPLRRAVQRLCEDAIAEAVLDGFAQPGERITLDADSAGRVLVRSARGEERTHVQGEGQGIEEVAADSTRPLAETVPAGEPMAMPQIRL
;
A
#
# COMPACT_ATOMS: atom_id res chain seq x y z
N ALA A 1 -20.86 -40.82 -25.74
CA ALA A 1 -21.54 -41.05 -27.03
C ALA A 1 -22.19 -39.74 -27.49
N THR A 2 -22.50 -39.59 -28.78
CA THR A 2 -23.05 -38.35 -29.36
C THR A 2 -24.57 -38.23 -29.17
N PRO A 3 -25.10 -37.03 -28.87
CA PRO A 3 -26.46 -36.64 -29.25
C PRO A 3 -26.49 -36.10 -30.69
N LYS A 4 -27.64 -36.22 -31.35
CA LYS A 4 -27.88 -35.70 -32.71
C LYS A 4 -28.63 -34.35 -32.68
N MET A 5 -28.47 -33.61 -33.77
CA MET A 5 -29.46 -32.79 -34.52
C MET A 5 -30.90 -32.62 -33.95
N ALA A 6 -31.59 -31.48 -34.17
CA ALA A 6 -31.21 -30.21 -34.79
C ALA A 6 -32.35 -29.16 -34.69
N LYS A 7 -32.01 -27.88 -34.96
CA LYS A 7 -32.82 -26.81 -35.62
C LYS A 7 -34.31 -26.66 -35.25
N LEU A 8 -34.68 -25.46 -34.80
CA LEU A 8 -35.68 -24.65 -35.51
C LEU A 8 -35.35 -23.14 -35.44
N ARG A 9 -36.16 -22.26 -36.03
CA ARG A 9 -35.86 -20.84 -36.29
C ARG A 9 -36.69 -19.85 -35.43
N VAL A 10 -36.07 -18.69 -35.20
CA VAL A 10 -36.59 -17.31 -34.98
C VAL A 10 -37.89 -16.94 -35.72
N PRO A 11 -38.57 -15.79 -35.41
CA PRO A 11 -38.33 -14.77 -34.36
C PRO A 11 -39.61 -14.35 -33.57
N HIS A 12 -39.53 -13.19 -32.91
CA HIS A 12 -40.56 -12.32 -32.27
C HIS A 12 -40.57 -12.37 -30.74
N SER A 13 -40.72 -11.29 -29.97
CA SER A 13 -40.46 -9.83 -30.08
C SER A 13 -41.35 -9.17 -29.02
N ALA A 14 -40.83 -8.22 -28.23
CA ALA A 14 -41.59 -7.44 -27.23
C ALA A 14 -42.27 -8.28 -26.13
N SER A 15 -42.79 -7.73 -25.02
CA SER A 15 -42.38 -6.58 -24.18
C SER A 15 -43.25 -6.62 -22.92
N CYS A 16 -42.77 -6.02 -21.83
CA CYS A 16 -43.57 -5.52 -20.70
C CYS A 16 -44.32 -6.51 -19.78
N LEU A 17 -44.35 -6.11 -18.49
CA LEU A 17 -45.41 -6.23 -17.49
C LEU A 17 -46.29 -7.52 -17.47
N SER A 18 -46.37 -8.37 -16.43
CA SER A 18 -46.25 -8.31 -14.95
C SER A 18 -47.56 -8.85 -14.33
N LEU A 19 -47.54 -9.09 -13.01
CA LEU A 19 -48.63 -9.59 -12.15
C LEU A 19 -49.04 -11.08 -12.29
N LEU A 20 -48.79 -11.81 -11.19
CA LEU A 20 -49.75 -12.60 -10.41
C LEU A 20 -50.88 -13.36 -11.14
N LEU A 21 -50.89 -14.70 -10.96
CA LEU A 21 -51.97 -15.36 -10.19
C LEU A 21 -51.55 -16.75 -9.65
N VAL A 22 -52.08 -17.07 -8.45
CA VAL A 22 -52.64 -18.35 -7.94
C VAL A 22 -52.38 -19.62 -8.78
N ILE A 23 -51.95 -20.76 -8.21
CA ILE A 23 -52.78 -21.81 -7.56
C ILE A 23 -51.98 -22.61 -6.52
N ALA A 24 -52.65 -23.01 -5.43
CA ALA A 24 -52.25 -24.12 -4.54
C ALA A 24 -53.47 -25.03 -4.24
N PRO A 25 -53.28 -26.33 -4.00
CA PRO A 25 -54.12 -27.01 -2.99
C PRO A 25 -53.40 -28.11 -2.18
N ALA A 26 -53.88 -28.34 -0.94
CA ALA A 26 -53.78 -29.57 -0.12
C ALA A 26 -52.36 -30.07 0.31
N THR A 27 -52.12 -30.72 1.47
CA THR A 27 -52.85 -31.03 2.73
C THR A 27 -51.77 -31.49 3.75
N GLY A 28 -51.90 -31.41 5.08
CA GLY A 28 -52.94 -30.85 5.96
C GLY A 28 -52.76 -31.29 7.44
N ALA A 29 -53.31 -30.54 8.40
CA ALA A 29 -53.36 -30.79 9.86
C ALA A 29 -52.01 -30.86 10.63
N TYR A 30 -51.89 -30.54 11.93
CA TYR A 30 -52.88 -30.30 13.00
C TYR A 30 -52.62 -28.99 13.80
N LEU A 31 -53.69 -28.44 14.39
CA LEU A 31 -53.73 -27.44 15.49
C LEU A 31 -54.27 -28.16 16.76
N PRO A 32 -54.09 -27.69 18.02
CA PRO A 32 -54.54 -26.38 18.59
C PRO A 32 -53.57 -25.76 19.64
N SER A 33 -53.80 -24.64 20.36
CA SER A 33 -54.65 -23.41 20.23
C SER A 33 -54.29 -22.37 21.32
N LEU A 34 -54.91 -21.17 21.26
CA LEU A 34 -54.97 -20.01 22.21
C LEU A 34 -54.19 -18.79 21.68
N ALA A 35 -54.76 -17.62 21.31
CA ALA A 35 -55.96 -16.84 21.72
C ALA A 35 -55.82 -16.16 23.11
N ARG A 36 -56.09 -14.86 23.32
CA ARG A 36 -56.50 -13.73 22.42
C ARG A 36 -56.09 -12.36 23.08
N PRO A 37 -56.22 -11.18 22.42
CA PRO A 37 -55.63 -9.88 22.85
C PRO A 37 -56.65 -8.87 23.47
N TYR A 38 -56.24 -7.57 23.58
CA TYR A 38 -56.99 -6.32 23.93
C TYR A 38 -56.94 -5.84 25.41
N PRO A 39 -57.30 -4.56 25.77
CA PRO A 39 -57.17 -3.26 25.04
C PRO A 39 -56.78 -1.99 25.87
N ILE A 40 -56.33 -0.94 25.16
CA ILE A 40 -56.69 0.51 25.19
C ILE A 40 -57.40 1.13 26.44
N ALA A 41 -56.87 2.28 26.95
CA ALA A 41 -57.57 3.56 27.26
C ALA A 41 -56.71 4.55 28.10
N ALA A 42 -56.91 5.89 28.16
CA ALA A 42 -57.45 6.92 27.24
C ALA A 42 -57.33 8.35 27.83
N ALA A 43 -57.48 9.42 27.01
CA ALA A 43 -57.95 10.79 27.35
C ALA A 43 -57.09 11.68 28.30
N HIS A 44 -57.20 13.03 28.36
CA HIS A 44 -57.61 14.16 27.49
C HIS A 44 -57.05 15.46 28.17
N GLN A 45 -56.83 16.66 27.61
CA GLN A 45 -57.64 17.66 26.85
C GLN A 45 -56.72 18.92 26.70
N GLY A 46 -56.84 19.91 25.81
CA GLY A 46 -57.68 20.20 24.63
C GLY A 46 -56.93 21.23 23.74
N ALA A 47 -57.12 21.26 22.40
CA ALA A 47 -58.17 22.00 21.68
C ALA A 47 -57.95 23.53 21.63
N ALA A 48 -57.99 24.24 20.49
CA ALA A 48 -58.11 23.91 19.05
C ALA A 48 -57.58 25.14 18.23
N ALA A 49 -57.59 25.33 16.90
CA ALA A 49 -58.03 24.65 15.66
C ALA A 49 -57.41 25.46 14.46
N ALA A 50 -57.39 25.07 13.17
CA ALA A 50 -57.52 23.82 12.42
C ALA A 50 -57.24 24.11 10.89
N CYS A 51 -57.63 23.19 10.00
CA CYS A 51 -57.75 23.31 8.52
C CYS A 51 -56.54 23.07 7.57
N TRP A 52 -56.61 21.91 6.89
CA TRP A 52 -56.21 21.60 5.49
C TRP A 52 -54.70 21.34 5.16
N PRO A 53 -54.40 20.58 4.08
CA PRO A 53 -53.26 19.63 4.10
C PRO A 53 -52.21 19.75 2.97
N HIS A 54 -51.09 19.02 3.14
CA HIS A 54 -50.12 18.52 2.14
C HIS A 54 -49.88 19.30 0.82
N ALA A 55 -48.67 19.86 0.64
CA ALA A 55 -47.64 19.39 -0.32
C ALA A 55 -46.61 20.46 -0.76
N THR A 56 -45.31 20.14 -0.59
CA THR A 56 -44.16 20.49 -1.49
C THR A 56 -43.73 21.95 -1.78
N VAL A 57 -42.43 22.08 -2.12
CA VAL A 57 -41.74 23.16 -2.89
C VAL A 57 -41.12 24.38 -2.15
N SER A 58 -39.81 24.56 -2.45
CA SER A 58 -38.85 25.70 -2.36
C SER A 58 -39.05 26.97 -1.53
N SER A 59 -37.94 27.38 -0.90
CA SER A 59 -37.30 28.71 -1.04
C SER A 59 -35.83 28.54 -0.65
N ASP A 60 -34.82 28.47 -1.52
CA ASP A 60 -34.48 29.27 -2.71
C ASP A 60 -34.19 30.76 -2.43
N SER A 61 -33.17 31.25 -3.14
CA SER A 61 -32.43 32.52 -3.07
C SER A 61 -33.05 33.72 -2.33
N LEU A 62 -32.26 34.35 -1.44
CA LEU A 62 -32.15 35.83 -1.36
C LEU A 62 -30.97 36.34 -0.50
N LEU A 63 -29.71 36.20 -0.97
CA LEU A 63 -28.61 37.13 -0.67
C LEU A 63 -27.36 36.91 -1.56
N VAL A 64 -27.55 37.01 -2.88
CA VAL A 64 -26.46 37.03 -3.86
C VAL A 64 -26.18 38.49 -4.28
N ARG A 65 -24.89 38.84 -4.42
CA ARG A 65 -24.32 40.13 -4.87
C ARG A 65 -24.44 41.33 -3.91
N ALA A 66 -23.37 41.54 -3.14
CA ALA A 66 -22.66 42.82 -3.16
C ALA A 66 -21.23 42.57 -3.66
N ALA A 67 -20.69 43.43 -4.52
CA ALA A 67 -19.44 43.15 -5.25
C ALA A 67 -18.29 44.10 -4.84
N ARG A 68 -17.06 43.60 -5.02
CA ARG A 68 -15.79 44.35 -5.21
C ARG A 68 -15.79 45.83 -4.77
N ALA A 69 -15.38 46.08 -3.53
CA ALA A 69 -14.72 47.32 -3.13
C ALA A 69 -13.64 47.00 -2.09
N GLY A 70 -12.49 47.66 -2.15
CA GLY A 70 -11.36 47.37 -1.26
C GLY A 70 -11.63 47.83 0.17
N CYS A 71 -11.80 46.88 1.09
CA CYS A 71 -11.89 47.15 2.52
C CYS A 71 -11.30 45.97 3.30
N ARG A 72 -10.26 46.20 4.12
CA ARG A 72 -9.75 45.18 5.04
C ARG A 72 -10.82 44.92 6.11
N ARG A 73 -11.53 43.80 6.00
CA ARG A 73 -12.42 43.31 7.04
C ARG A 73 -11.71 42.21 7.82
N THR A 74 -11.70 42.32 9.14
CA THR A 74 -11.31 41.24 10.03
C THR A 74 -12.29 40.07 9.89
N PRO A 75 -11.84 38.81 10.06
CA PRO A 75 -12.72 37.65 10.10
C PRO A 75 -13.63 37.69 11.34
N PRO A 76 -14.75 36.93 11.34
CA PRO A 76 -15.57 36.76 12.53
C PRO A 76 -14.78 36.07 13.66
N PRO A 77 -15.11 36.32 14.94
CA PRO A 77 -14.29 35.93 16.08
C PRO A 77 -14.18 34.41 16.32
N SER A 78 -14.98 33.59 15.62
CA SER A 78 -14.86 32.12 15.68
C SER A 78 -13.61 31.57 15.00
N LEU A 79 -13.07 32.26 13.99
CA LEU A 79 -11.85 31.86 13.25
C LEU A 79 -10.56 32.48 13.83
N PHE A 80 -10.64 33.04 15.04
CA PHE A 80 -9.53 33.78 15.65
C PHE A 80 -8.80 32.97 16.73
N PHE A 81 -9.40 31.88 17.23
CA PHE A 81 -8.86 31.08 18.33
C PHE A 81 -8.44 29.65 17.94
N ASP A 82 -8.59 29.24 16.67
CA ASP A 82 -8.22 27.90 16.21
C ASP A 82 -6.72 27.57 16.39
N SER A 83 -5.87 28.60 16.52
CA SER A 83 -4.44 28.48 16.79
C SER A 83 -4.07 28.45 18.27
N TYR A 84 -5.02 28.37 19.20
CA TYR A 84 -4.78 28.44 20.65
C TYR A 84 -5.01 27.07 21.32
N ASP A 85 -4.17 26.75 22.31
CA ASP A 85 -4.38 25.55 23.12
C ASP A 85 -5.49 25.76 24.18
N LYS A 86 -6.02 24.65 24.72
CA LYS A 86 -7.15 24.59 25.65
C LYS A 86 -6.95 25.49 26.88
N ASP A 87 -5.76 25.53 27.45
CA ASP A 87 -5.48 26.39 28.62
C ASP A 87 -5.41 27.88 28.24
N ALA A 88 -4.98 28.23 27.02
CA ALA A 88 -5.01 29.61 26.53
C ALA A 88 -6.44 30.08 26.22
N MET A 89 -7.26 29.22 25.58
CA MET A 89 -8.70 29.45 25.42
C MET A 89 -9.37 29.65 26.78
N ARG A 90 -9.06 28.76 27.74
CA ARG A 90 -9.57 28.84 29.11
C ARG A 90 -9.18 30.14 29.79
N LEU A 91 -7.94 30.62 29.62
CA LEU A 91 -7.46 31.89 30.21
C LEU A 91 -8.27 33.08 29.68
N VAL A 92 -8.58 33.09 28.37
CA VAL A 92 -9.45 34.10 27.75
C VAL A 92 -10.89 34.00 28.28
N MET A 93 -11.43 32.80 28.51
CA MET A 93 -12.76 32.60 29.10
C MET A 93 -12.82 33.01 30.59
N ASP A 94 -11.77 32.70 31.35
CA ASP A 94 -11.63 33.10 32.75
C ASP A 94 -11.55 34.64 32.86
N ALA A 95 -10.77 35.29 31.99
CA ALA A 95 -10.67 36.75 31.88
C ALA A 95 -12.01 37.41 31.47
N GLN A 96 -12.74 36.79 30.54
CA GLN A 96 -14.10 37.19 30.18
C GLN A 96 -15.05 37.12 31.39
N SER A 97 -14.88 36.16 32.30
CA SER A 97 -15.69 36.01 33.50
C SER A 97 -15.34 37.03 34.60
N GLU A 98 -14.06 37.31 34.84
CA GLU A 98 -13.61 38.32 35.82
C GLU A 98 -13.96 39.74 35.35
N ALA A 99 -13.79 40.06 34.06
CA ALA A 99 -14.19 41.36 33.50
C ALA A 99 -15.69 41.63 33.70
N ARG A 100 -16.55 40.65 33.45
CA ARG A 100 -17.99 40.71 33.76
C ARG A 100 -18.24 40.90 35.26
N THR A 101 -17.51 40.17 36.11
CA THR A 101 -17.65 40.20 37.59
C THR A 101 -17.20 41.54 38.20
N LEU A 102 -16.23 42.21 37.58
CA LEU A 102 -15.75 43.54 37.97
C LEU A 102 -16.56 44.69 37.34
N GLY A 103 -17.51 44.39 36.45
CA GLY A 103 -18.37 45.37 35.78
C GLY A 103 -17.69 46.14 34.65
N ALA A 104 -16.61 45.61 34.09
CA ALA A 104 -15.89 46.23 32.97
C ALA A 104 -16.73 46.18 31.68
N THR A 105 -16.58 47.20 30.83
CA THR A 105 -17.29 47.30 29.53
C THR A 105 -16.58 46.56 28.39
N ALA A 106 -15.34 46.11 28.61
CA ALA A 106 -14.50 45.42 27.64
C ALA A 106 -13.49 44.52 28.38
N ILE A 107 -12.88 43.55 27.68
CA ILE A 107 -11.77 42.75 28.19
C ILE A 107 -10.46 43.49 27.93
N GLU A 108 -9.85 44.01 28.98
CA GLU A 108 -8.56 44.71 28.95
C GLU A 108 -7.40 43.78 29.35
N THR A 109 -6.16 44.12 28.98
CA THR A 109 -4.94 43.32 29.24
C THR A 109 -4.75 42.94 30.71
N GLU A 110 -5.21 43.79 31.64
CA GLU A 110 -5.22 43.54 33.08
C GLU A 110 -6.04 42.30 33.49
N HIS A 111 -7.12 42.01 32.76
CA HIS A 111 -8.01 40.88 33.03
C HIS A 111 -7.39 39.54 32.58
N LEU A 112 -6.54 39.55 31.55
CA LEU A 112 -5.75 38.37 31.16
C LEU A 112 -4.70 38.03 32.23
N LEU A 113 -4.03 39.04 32.81
CA LEU A 113 -3.11 38.80 33.94
C LEU A 113 -3.86 38.32 35.20
N LEU A 114 -5.05 38.87 35.48
CA LEU A 114 -5.89 38.37 36.57
C LEU A 114 -6.26 36.90 36.38
N ALA A 115 -6.71 36.50 35.19
CA ALA A 115 -7.02 35.11 34.85
C ALA A 115 -5.80 34.18 35.00
N ALA A 116 -4.61 34.61 34.56
CA ALA A 116 -3.38 33.85 34.73
C ALA A 116 -3.04 33.58 36.23
N THR A 117 -3.46 34.45 37.15
CA THR A 117 -3.33 34.24 38.61
C THR A 117 -4.47 33.44 39.27
N LEU A 118 -5.40 32.90 38.48
CA LEU A 118 -6.52 32.07 38.95
C LEU A 118 -6.46 30.63 38.43
N GLN A 119 -5.66 30.37 37.39
CA GLN A 119 -5.42 29.04 36.86
C GLN A 119 -4.32 28.35 37.67
N GLY A 120 -4.73 27.44 38.57
CA GLY A 120 -3.83 26.66 39.45
C GLY A 120 -2.83 25.79 38.69
N SER A 121 -1.74 26.42 38.26
CA SER A 121 -0.77 25.97 37.27
C SER A 121 0.60 26.59 37.56
N GLU A 122 1.65 26.12 36.87
CA GLU A 122 3.02 26.65 37.00
C GLU A 122 3.13 28.15 36.61
N LEU A 123 2.17 28.66 35.82
CA LEU A 123 2.06 30.08 35.50
C LEU A 123 1.62 30.90 36.71
N GLN A 124 0.60 30.46 37.45
CA GLN A 124 0.18 31.14 38.69
C GLN A 124 1.34 31.18 39.69
N GLU A 125 2.03 30.07 39.94
CA GLU A 125 3.16 30.06 40.87
C GLU A 125 4.30 30.99 40.42
N SER A 126 4.60 31.04 39.12
CA SER A 126 5.62 31.94 38.56
C SER A 126 5.24 33.42 38.69
N LEU A 127 3.96 33.77 38.59
CA LEU A 127 3.46 35.13 38.82
C LEU A 127 3.47 35.51 40.31
N GLU A 128 3.05 34.59 41.19
CA GLU A 128 3.04 34.81 42.65
C GLU A 128 4.45 34.94 43.24
N ARG A 129 5.43 34.17 42.75
CA ARG A 129 6.85 34.29 43.13
C ARG A 129 7.45 35.67 42.87
N GLU A 130 6.99 36.34 41.81
CA GLU A 130 7.42 37.68 41.39
C GLU A 130 6.50 38.79 41.95
N GLY A 131 5.56 38.45 42.84
CA GLY A 131 4.75 39.41 43.61
C GLY A 131 3.35 39.72 43.07
N LEU A 132 2.90 39.08 41.99
CA LEU A 132 1.53 39.22 41.49
C LEU A 132 0.60 38.21 42.12
N THR A 133 -0.44 38.71 42.79
CA THR A 133 -1.50 37.87 43.37
C THR A 133 -2.85 38.27 42.79
N SER A 134 -3.77 37.31 42.67
CA SER A 134 -5.15 37.59 42.25
C SER A 134 -5.90 38.54 43.20
N ALA A 135 -5.40 38.73 44.43
CA ALA A 135 -5.89 39.76 45.35
C ALA A 135 -5.39 41.16 44.98
N SER A 136 -4.07 41.34 44.80
CA SER A 136 -3.48 42.65 44.49
C SER A 136 -3.93 43.19 43.13
N ILE A 137 -4.07 42.33 42.12
CA ILE A 137 -4.64 42.70 40.81
C ILE A 137 -6.11 43.10 40.94
N ARG A 138 -6.93 42.30 41.64
CA ARG A 138 -8.37 42.55 41.76
C ARG A 138 -8.69 43.81 42.57
N ASP A 139 -7.90 44.11 43.60
CA ASP A 139 -8.04 45.36 44.36
C ASP A 139 -7.46 46.57 43.62
N HIS A 140 -6.49 46.40 42.71
CA HIS A 140 -6.08 47.45 41.77
C HIS A 140 -7.22 47.80 40.81
N LEU A 141 -7.81 46.82 40.14
CA LEU A 141 -8.92 47.01 39.20
C LEU A 141 -10.14 47.68 39.86
N ARG A 142 -10.42 47.37 41.14
CA ARG A 142 -11.47 48.04 41.94
C ARG A 142 -11.17 49.50 42.31
N GLN A 143 -9.90 49.92 42.25
CA GLN A 143 -9.47 51.29 42.58
C GLN A 143 -9.24 52.15 41.33
N GLY A 144 -8.62 51.58 40.29
CA GLY A 144 -8.45 52.21 38.98
C GLY A 144 -9.75 52.25 38.15
N GLY A 145 -10.68 51.33 38.44
CA GLY A 145 -12.00 51.28 37.85
C GLY A 145 -12.78 52.57 38.05
N SER A 146 -12.84 53.39 36.99
CA SER A 146 -13.82 54.46 36.84
C SER A 146 -15.21 53.90 37.19
N LYS A 147 -15.93 54.59 38.08
CA LYS A 147 -17.36 54.31 38.31
C LYS A 147 -18.16 54.77 37.09
N GLY A 148 -18.04 54.03 35.99
CA GLY A 148 -19.02 54.04 34.92
C GLY A 148 -20.34 53.62 35.52
N LEU A 149 -21.23 54.59 35.77
CA LEU A 149 -22.62 54.28 36.10
C LEU A 149 -23.16 53.40 34.96
N PRO A 150 -23.89 52.31 35.25
CA PRO A 150 -24.60 51.59 34.20
C PRO A 150 -25.50 52.59 33.49
N ARG A 151 -25.25 52.79 32.20
CA ARG A 151 -25.94 53.76 31.37
C ARG A 151 -27.43 53.41 31.41
N LEU A 152 -28.26 54.32 31.96
CA LEU A 152 -29.67 54.05 32.31
C LEU A 152 -30.58 53.72 31.10
N GLU A 153 -30.02 53.72 29.90
CA GLU A 153 -30.67 53.47 28.61
C GLU A 153 -31.04 51.97 28.41
N ASN A 154 -30.36 51.02 29.08
CA ASN A 154 -30.60 49.58 28.90
C ASN A 154 -31.69 48.96 29.79
N LEU A 155 -32.39 49.74 30.62
CA LEU A 155 -33.44 49.23 31.53
C LEU A 155 -34.70 48.67 30.84
N PHE A 156 -34.81 48.79 29.50
CA PHE A 156 -35.92 48.27 28.71
C PHE A 156 -35.51 47.25 27.63
N ALA A 157 -34.31 46.67 27.72
CA ALA A 157 -33.84 45.60 26.83
C ALA A 157 -34.10 44.19 27.44
N THR A 158 -35.36 43.83 27.67
CA THR A 158 -35.73 42.60 28.40
C THR A 158 -35.66 41.30 27.57
N THR A 159 -34.58 41.07 26.82
CA THR A 159 -34.16 39.74 26.30
C THR A 159 -32.67 39.75 25.90
N ALA A 160 -31.77 39.47 26.83
CA ALA A 160 -30.39 39.10 26.53
C ALA A 160 -29.85 38.13 27.60
N ARG A 161 -29.39 36.94 27.15
CA ARG A 161 -28.45 36.08 27.86
C ARG A 161 -27.22 35.95 26.97
N ASP A 162 -26.04 35.97 27.56
CA ASP A 162 -24.74 35.74 26.92
C ASP A 162 -24.32 36.69 25.77
N GLU A 163 -24.43 38.00 25.98
CA GLU A 163 -23.54 38.94 25.27
C GLU A 163 -22.12 38.86 25.86
N LEU A 164 -21.15 38.43 25.04
CA LEU A 164 -19.72 38.50 25.35
C LEU A 164 -19.27 39.96 25.39
N LEU A 165 -18.30 40.30 26.26
CA LEU A 165 -17.71 41.63 26.27
C LEU A 165 -16.71 41.76 25.10
N PRO A 166 -16.68 42.89 24.38
CA PRO A 166 -15.67 43.12 23.36
C PRO A 166 -14.26 43.18 23.97
N PHE A 167 -13.24 42.79 23.20
CA PHE A 167 -11.86 43.03 23.57
C PHE A 167 -11.52 44.52 23.43
N ALA A 168 -10.71 45.06 24.35
CA ALA A 168 -10.08 46.37 24.12
C ALA A 168 -9.00 46.26 23.03
N SER A 169 -8.69 47.36 22.35
CA SER A 169 -7.73 47.35 21.23
C SER A 169 -6.33 46.91 21.63
N GLU A 170 -5.90 47.21 22.86
CA GLU A 170 -4.64 46.70 23.43
C GLU A 170 -4.66 45.17 23.59
N THR A 171 -5.81 44.61 24.01
CA THR A 171 -6.00 43.17 24.17
C THR A 171 -6.02 42.46 22.82
N GLU A 172 -6.66 43.03 21.79
CA GLU A 172 -6.57 42.50 20.42
C GLU A 172 -5.13 42.48 19.89
N THR A 173 -4.32 43.50 20.19
CA THR A 173 -2.90 43.51 19.79
C THR A 173 -2.07 42.47 20.53
N ALA A 174 -2.29 42.29 21.84
CA ALA A 174 -1.59 41.25 22.62
C ALA A 174 -1.98 39.84 22.16
N LEU A 175 -3.26 39.60 21.83
CA LEU A 175 -3.73 38.34 21.27
C LEU A 175 -3.04 38.02 19.94
N ARG A 176 -2.95 38.98 19.00
CA ARG A 176 -2.25 38.77 17.72
C ARG A 176 -0.75 38.56 17.90
N ALA A 177 -0.10 39.33 18.78
CA ALA A 177 1.31 39.14 19.10
C ALA A 177 1.60 37.75 19.70
N ALA A 178 0.66 37.14 20.43
CA ALA A 178 0.79 35.77 20.91
C ALA A 178 0.78 34.73 19.77
N VAL A 179 0.04 34.98 18.68
CA VAL A 179 0.08 34.15 17.46
C VAL A 179 1.40 34.36 16.71
N ASP A 180 1.84 35.61 16.55
CA ASP A 180 3.11 35.94 15.89
C ASP A 180 4.34 35.37 16.64
N LEU A 181 4.27 35.26 17.97
CA LEU A 181 5.28 34.58 18.81
C LEU A 181 5.27 33.04 18.66
N SER A 182 4.21 32.45 18.11
CA SER A 182 4.03 31.00 17.94
C SER A 182 4.37 30.52 16.50
N ALA A 183 5.05 31.35 15.71
CA ALA A 183 5.22 31.21 14.26
C ALA A 183 6.02 29.98 13.75
N ASN A 184 6.37 29.02 14.61
CA ASN A 184 6.94 27.72 14.21
C ASN A 184 5.87 26.66 13.88
N GLY A 185 4.59 26.94 14.13
CA GLY A 185 3.46 26.02 13.92
C GLY A 185 2.88 25.42 15.20
N ASP A 186 3.46 25.75 16.36
CA ASP A 186 2.95 25.35 17.67
C ASP A 186 1.70 26.15 18.07
N LEU A 187 0.77 25.53 18.81
CA LEU A 187 -0.41 26.21 19.35
C LEU A 187 -0.03 27.28 20.39
N VAL A 188 -0.73 28.41 20.37
CA VAL A 188 -0.56 29.50 21.34
C VAL A 188 -0.95 29.01 22.73
N SER A 189 0.07 28.81 23.57
CA SER A 189 -0.09 28.42 24.97
C SER A 189 -0.51 29.61 25.86
N ALA A 190 -1.03 29.32 27.06
CA ALA A 190 -1.31 30.34 28.07
C ALA A 190 -0.06 31.13 28.46
N LYS A 191 1.13 30.50 28.40
CA LYS A 191 2.43 31.15 28.61
C LYS A 191 2.74 32.16 27.51
N THR A 192 2.60 31.76 26.24
CA THR A 192 2.84 32.63 25.07
C THR A 192 1.91 33.84 25.11
N LEU A 193 0.65 33.64 25.50
CA LEU A 193 -0.33 34.70 25.69
C LEU A 193 0.05 35.70 26.81
N VAL A 194 0.50 35.21 27.97
CA VAL A 194 0.97 36.09 29.07
C VAL A 194 2.24 36.86 28.64
N LEU A 195 3.19 36.22 27.97
CA LEU A 195 4.39 36.90 27.47
C LEU A 195 4.04 38.01 26.46
N ALA A 196 3.09 37.78 25.55
CA ALA A 196 2.60 38.79 24.61
C ALA A 196 1.92 39.99 25.30
N VAL A 197 1.25 39.77 26.45
CA VAL A 197 0.68 40.85 27.28
C VAL A 197 1.79 41.65 27.98
N LEU A 198 2.91 41.03 28.34
CA LEU A 198 4.04 41.68 29.04
C LEU A 198 5.01 42.42 28.12
N ASP A 199 5.17 41.97 26.87
CA ASP A 199 5.90 42.68 25.80
C ASP A 199 5.09 43.85 25.22
N GLY A 200 3.78 43.88 25.49
CA GLY A 200 2.89 44.99 25.13
C GLY A 200 3.37 46.34 25.67
N GLY A 201 3.61 47.28 24.76
CA GLY A 201 4.31 48.55 25.02
C GLY A 201 3.84 49.35 26.24
N GLU A 202 4.73 50.18 26.78
CA GLU A 202 4.66 50.75 28.14
C GLU A 202 3.38 51.52 28.50
N GLY A 203 2.61 51.94 27.50
CA GLY A 203 1.32 52.60 27.67
C GLY A 203 0.14 51.67 27.98
N SER A 204 0.29 50.34 27.93
CA SER A 204 -0.85 49.43 28.12
C SER A 204 -1.40 49.37 29.56
N GLY A 205 -2.65 48.92 29.74
CA GLY A 205 -3.29 48.74 31.05
C GLY A 205 -2.45 47.89 32.01
N ALA A 206 -2.18 46.64 31.61
CA ALA A 206 -1.26 45.73 32.31
C ALA A 206 0.09 46.41 32.63
N SER A 207 0.66 47.14 31.67
CA SER A 207 1.92 47.87 31.86
C SER A 207 1.87 48.92 32.98
N LYS A 208 0.75 49.62 33.17
CA LYS A 208 0.52 50.62 34.22
C LYS A 208 0.21 49.99 35.58
N MET A 209 -0.59 48.92 35.59
CA MET A 209 -0.92 48.16 36.80
C MET A 209 0.35 47.60 37.46
N LEU A 210 1.23 46.98 36.67
CA LEU A 210 2.52 46.45 37.14
C LEU A 210 3.41 47.53 37.77
N MET A 211 3.50 48.71 37.15
CA MET A 211 4.24 49.86 37.69
C MET A 211 3.69 50.35 39.03
N GLN A 212 2.35 50.35 39.21
CA GLN A 212 1.72 50.77 40.47
C GLN A 212 1.79 49.71 41.57
N LEU A 213 1.84 48.42 41.20
CA LEU A 213 2.09 47.30 42.12
C LEU A 213 3.59 47.14 42.48
N GLY A 214 4.49 47.87 41.81
CA GLY A 214 5.93 47.80 42.03
C GLY A 214 6.62 46.57 41.42
N VAL A 215 5.97 45.89 40.47
CA VAL A 215 6.45 44.65 39.84
C VAL A 215 7.18 44.97 38.53
N GLU A 216 8.45 44.57 38.42
CA GLU A 216 9.25 44.79 37.20
C GLU A 216 8.87 43.77 36.12
N ARG A 217 8.33 44.25 34.98
CA ARG A 217 7.89 43.39 33.86
C ARG A 217 9.03 42.50 33.33
N ALA A 218 10.26 43.00 33.32
CA ALA A 218 11.43 42.27 32.87
C ALA A 218 11.97 41.25 33.90
N SER A 219 11.50 41.27 35.15
CA SER A 219 11.67 40.14 36.09
C SER A 219 10.55 39.12 35.87
N LEU A 220 9.30 39.60 35.80
CA LEU A 220 8.10 38.79 35.59
C LEU A 220 8.16 37.93 34.31
N ALA A 221 8.52 38.52 33.17
CA ALA A 221 8.70 37.80 31.90
C ALA A 221 9.80 36.73 32.00
N LYS A 222 10.90 37.01 32.71
CA LYS A 222 11.95 36.01 32.98
C LYS A 222 11.47 34.91 33.93
N GLY A 223 10.58 35.21 34.88
CA GLY A 223 9.91 34.21 35.72
C GLY A 223 9.04 33.27 34.90
N VAL A 224 8.17 33.83 34.05
CA VAL A 224 7.28 33.09 33.13
C VAL A 224 8.08 32.28 32.10
N GLU A 225 9.19 32.79 31.56
CA GLU A 225 10.14 32.00 30.76
C GLU A 225 10.77 30.85 31.56
N ARG A 226 11.14 31.09 32.83
CA ARG A 226 11.88 30.16 33.67
C ARG A 226 11.07 28.98 34.17
N GLY A 227 9.74 29.08 34.31
CA GLY A 227 8.90 27.96 34.76
C GLY A 227 9.20 26.68 33.96
N GLU A 228 9.19 26.80 32.64
CA GLU A 228 9.49 25.71 31.69
C GLU A 228 10.95 25.25 31.71
N ARG A 229 11.89 26.12 32.11
CA ARG A 229 13.31 25.77 32.31
C ARG A 229 13.60 25.18 33.71
N ALA A 230 12.62 25.17 34.63
CA ALA A 230 12.78 24.62 35.98
C ALA A 230 12.67 23.08 36.04
N LEU A 231 12.35 22.41 34.92
CA LEU A 231 12.35 20.95 34.80
C LEU A 231 13.75 20.30 34.97
N VAL A 232 14.82 21.09 35.10
CA VAL A 232 16.14 20.62 35.57
C VAL A 232 16.61 21.39 36.81
N GLY A 233 15.95 21.16 37.95
CA GLY A 233 16.62 21.21 39.25
C GLY A 233 15.90 21.91 40.41
N GLY A 234 15.32 21.11 41.32
CA GLY A 234 15.47 21.37 42.77
C GLY A 234 14.23 21.62 43.63
N GLY A 235 13.59 20.53 44.09
CA GLY A 235 13.02 20.46 45.45
C GLY A 235 11.50 20.66 45.61
N GLY A 236 10.73 19.56 45.57
CA GLY A 236 9.26 19.59 45.72
C GLY A 236 8.58 18.32 46.28
N SER A 237 9.30 17.48 47.04
CA SER A 237 8.81 16.26 47.71
C SER A 237 8.36 15.05 46.84
N SER A 238 9.25 14.07 46.72
CA SER A 238 8.95 12.62 46.78
C SER A 238 7.80 12.02 45.93
N LYS A 239 7.81 12.23 44.62
CA LYS A 239 7.79 11.07 43.70
C LYS A 239 9.21 10.87 43.17
N LYS A 240 9.70 9.63 43.14
CA LYS A 240 11.06 9.32 42.70
C LYS A 240 11.09 9.23 41.17
N ASN A 241 12.04 9.90 40.53
CA ASN A 241 12.54 9.43 39.24
C ASN A 241 13.29 8.13 39.51
N THR A 242 12.71 6.98 39.14
CA THR A 242 13.35 5.67 39.25
C THR A 242 13.79 5.17 37.87
N THR A 243 14.77 4.27 37.83
CA THR A 243 15.26 3.70 36.57
C THR A 243 14.13 3.01 35.79
N LEU A 244 13.17 2.39 36.49
CA LEU A 244 11.93 1.88 35.88
C LEU A 244 11.16 2.99 35.16
N ALA A 245 10.83 4.10 35.84
CA ALA A 245 10.04 5.20 35.27
C ALA A 245 10.71 5.94 34.10
N GLN A 246 12.02 5.75 33.89
CA GLN A 246 12.76 6.29 32.74
C GLN A 246 12.86 5.31 31.55
N CYS A 247 12.64 4.01 31.79
CA CYS A 247 12.84 2.94 30.80
C CYS A 247 11.56 2.14 30.49
N SER A 248 10.40 2.62 30.93
CA SER A 248 9.13 1.88 30.79
C SER A 248 7.88 2.76 30.87
N ILE A 249 6.79 2.30 30.27
CA ILE A 249 5.49 2.98 30.23
C ILE A 249 4.50 2.29 31.18
N ASP A 250 3.84 3.04 32.06
CA ASP A 250 2.82 2.50 33.00
C ASP A 250 1.47 2.39 32.29
N LEU A 251 1.21 1.23 31.65
CA LEU A 251 -0.04 0.93 30.97
C LEU A 251 -1.26 1.07 31.91
N THR A 252 -1.10 0.78 33.20
CA THR A 252 -2.16 0.98 34.20
C THR A 252 -2.43 2.45 34.54
N GLN A 253 -1.55 3.38 34.17
CA GLN A 253 -1.81 4.81 34.23
C GLN A 253 -2.51 5.29 32.96
N GLN A 254 -2.01 4.93 31.78
CA GLN A 254 -2.68 5.21 30.49
C GLN A 254 -4.12 4.67 30.42
N ALA A 255 -4.39 3.53 31.05
CA ALA A 255 -5.73 2.96 31.20
C ALA A 255 -6.67 3.79 32.10
N ARG A 256 -6.16 4.61 33.01
CA ARG A 256 -6.95 5.56 33.82
C ARG A 256 -7.18 6.87 33.09
N ASP A 257 -6.18 7.33 32.36
CA ASP A 257 -6.19 8.61 31.66
C ASP A 257 -6.98 8.53 30.33
N GLY A 258 -7.36 7.33 29.90
CA GLY A 258 -8.22 7.07 28.74
C GLY A 258 -7.47 6.95 27.41
N GLU A 259 -6.16 6.80 27.47
CA GLU A 259 -5.26 6.81 26.30
C GLU A 259 -5.23 5.46 25.55
N LEU A 260 -5.46 4.33 26.23
CA LEU A 260 -5.43 3.01 25.60
C LEU A 260 -6.65 2.73 24.70
N ASP A 261 -6.46 1.94 23.65
CA ASP A 261 -7.50 1.56 22.70
C ASP A 261 -8.52 0.54 23.28
N PRO A 262 -9.78 0.56 22.81
CA PRO A 262 -10.80 -0.41 23.22
C PRO A 262 -10.53 -1.80 22.62
N VAL A 263 -10.11 -2.76 23.46
CA VAL A 263 -9.70 -4.08 22.99
C VAL A 263 -10.89 -5.03 22.80
N VAL A 264 -11.22 -5.32 21.54
CA VAL A 264 -12.37 -6.17 21.17
C VAL A 264 -11.97 -7.64 21.01
N GLY A 265 -12.80 -8.56 21.50
CA GLY A 265 -12.76 -9.98 21.13
C GLY A 265 -11.69 -10.87 21.77
N ARG A 266 -10.81 -10.34 22.65
CA ARG A 266 -9.68 -11.07 23.29
C ARG A 266 -9.93 -11.54 24.73
N ASP A 267 -11.20 -11.61 25.16
CA ASP A 267 -11.63 -12.02 26.51
C ASP A 267 -11.02 -13.36 26.98
N ALA A 268 -10.87 -14.33 26.07
CA ALA A 268 -10.41 -15.67 26.42
C ALA A 268 -8.90 -15.67 26.75
N GLU A 269 -8.11 -14.94 25.97
CA GLU A 269 -6.68 -14.74 26.14
C GLU A 269 -6.38 -13.92 27.40
N VAL A 270 -7.08 -12.80 27.62
CA VAL A 270 -6.95 -11.97 28.83
C VAL A 270 -7.30 -12.79 30.09
N ARG A 271 -8.43 -13.52 30.07
CA ARG A 271 -8.83 -14.42 31.17
C ARG A 271 -7.82 -15.55 31.40
N ARG A 272 -7.17 -16.05 30.35
CA ARG A 272 -6.10 -17.05 30.45
C ARG A 272 -4.82 -16.46 31.06
N CYS A 273 -4.44 -15.23 30.70
CA CYS A 273 -3.32 -14.52 31.33
C CYS A 273 -3.58 -14.28 32.83
N LEU A 274 -4.77 -13.78 33.20
CA LEU A 274 -5.21 -13.65 34.59
C LEU A 274 -5.14 -14.97 35.36
N GLN A 275 -5.62 -16.07 34.76
CA GLN A 275 -5.55 -17.40 35.37
C GLN A 275 -4.10 -17.85 35.61
N ILE A 276 -3.16 -17.49 34.72
CA ILE A 276 -1.74 -17.84 34.85
C ILE A 276 -1.06 -16.99 35.93
N LEU A 277 -1.30 -15.68 35.95
CA LEU A 277 -0.71 -14.73 36.90
C LEU A 277 -1.04 -15.06 38.37
N VAL A 278 -2.15 -15.74 38.65
CA VAL A 278 -2.56 -16.15 40.01
C VAL A 278 -1.89 -17.47 40.48
N ARG A 279 -1.22 -18.23 39.60
CA ARG A 279 -0.63 -19.56 39.93
C ARG A 279 0.57 -19.44 40.87
N ARG A 280 0.73 -20.43 41.76
CA ARG A 280 1.92 -20.57 42.63
C ARG A 280 3.20 -21.04 41.90
N ARG A 281 3.08 -21.56 40.68
CA ARG A 281 4.17 -22.08 39.82
C ARG A 281 3.76 -21.95 38.35
N LYS A 282 4.71 -21.68 37.45
CA LYS A 282 4.47 -21.25 36.06
C LYS A 282 3.46 -20.09 36.02
N SER A 283 3.82 -19.01 36.71
CA SER A 283 3.01 -17.80 36.98
C SER A 283 3.10 -16.73 35.89
N ASN A 284 4.03 -16.87 34.95
CA ASN A 284 4.36 -15.82 34.00
C ASN A 284 3.83 -16.26 32.62
N PRO A 285 2.79 -15.62 32.05
CA PRO A 285 2.29 -16.00 30.72
C PRO A 285 3.27 -15.54 29.63
N VAL A 286 3.30 -16.27 28.52
CA VAL A 286 3.92 -15.81 27.27
C VAL A 286 2.86 -15.86 26.18
N LEU A 287 2.61 -14.70 25.56
CA LEU A 287 1.77 -14.54 24.38
C LEU A 287 2.55 -15.01 23.16
N ILE A 288 2.07 -16.07 22.51
CA ILE A 288 2.69 -16.68 21.34
C ILE A 288 1.70 -16.59 20.18
N GLY A 289 2.13 -15.99 19.09
CA GLY A 289 1.39 -15.87 17.83
C GLY A 289 2.27 -15.19 16.79
N ASP A 290 1.78 -14.97 15.59
CA ASP A 290 2.54 -14.26 14.55
C ASP A 290 2.59 -12.74 14.82
N PRO A 291 3.42 -11.95 14.12
CA PRO A 291 3.40 -10.49 14.24
C PRO A 291 2.04 -9.90 13.85
N GLY A 292 1.70 -8.72 14.34
CA GLY A 292 0.45 -8.01 13.98
C GLY A 292 -0.85 -8.53 14.63
N VAL A 293 -0.89 -9.74 15.19
CA VAL A 293 -2.14 -10.34 15.74
C VAL A 293 -2.73 -9.67 17.00
N GLY A 294 -2.18 -8.54 17.47
CA GLY A 294 -2.64 -7.82 18.66
C GLY A 294 -2.19 -8.45 19.99
N LYS A 295 -0.88 -8.69 20.16
CA LYS A 295 -0.31 -9.19 21.43
C LYS A 295 -0.26 -8.10 22.50
N THR A 296 0.19 -6.91 22.12
CA THR A 296 0.30 -5.72 22.99
C THR A 296 -1.08 -5.30 23.50
N ALA A 297 -2.09 -5.32 22.64
CA ALA A 297 -3.51 -5.16 23.01
C ALA A 297 -3.99 -6.13 24.11
N ILE A 298 -3.45 -7.35 24.23
CA ILE A 298 -3.80 -8.27 25.34
C ILE A 298 -3.18 -7.82 26.67
N ALA A 299 -2.07 -7.08 26.65
CA ALA A 299 -1.51 -6.41 27.83
C ALA A 299 -2.29 -5.12 28.16
N GLU A 300 -2.68 -4.33 27.17
CA GLU A 300 -3.52 -3.13 27.35
C GLU A 300 -4.89 -3.48 27.96
N ALA A 301 -5.56 -4.51 27.42
CA ALA A 301 -6.80 -5.05 27.99
C ALA A 301 -6.63 -5.57 29.43
N LEU A 302 -5.44 -6.06 29.78
CA LEU A 302 -5.13 -6.46 31.14
C LEU A 302 -4.95 -5.24 32.06
N ALA A 303 -4.34 -4.15 31.59
CA ALA A 303 -4.26 -2.89 32.32
C ALA A 303 -5.66 -2.29 32.57
N GLN A 304 -6.50 -2.24 31.53
CA GLN A 304 -7.90 -1.83 31.62
C GLN A 304 -8.66 -2.68 32.66
N ALA A 305 -8.59 -4.01 32.56
CA ALA A 305 -9.25 -4.90 33.52
C ALA A 305 -8.77 -4.71 34.97
N ILE A 306 -7.49 -4.37 35.19
CA ILE A 306 -6.96 -4.05 36.53
C ILE A 306 -7.53 -2.73 37.06
N VAL A 307 -7.64 -1.70 36.22
CA VAL A 307 -8.19 -0.38 36.58
C VAL A 307 -9.69 -0.44 36.87
N GLU A 308 -10.44 -1.25 36.12
CA GLU A 308 -11.88 -1.49 36.32
C GLU A 308 -12.19 -2.49 37.45
N GLU A 309 -11.19 -2.91 38.22
CA GLU A 309 -11.28 -3.95 39.26
C GLU A 309 -11.81 -5.33 38.79
N ARG A 310 -11.84 -5.59 37.47
CA ARG A 310 -12.32 -6.85 36.85
C ARG A 310 -11.33 -8.02 37.00
N VAL A 311 -10.53 -8.04 38.07
CA VAL A 311 -9.43 -9.00 38.30
C VAL A 311 -9.51 -9.73 39.65
N PRO A 312 -8.93 -10.94 39.79
CA PRO A 312 -8.89 -11.65 41.06
C PRO A 312 -8.18 -10.84 42.17
N PRO A 313 -8.55 -10.98 43.47
CA PRO A 313 -8.04 -10.13 44.56
C PRO A 313 -6.52 -10.09 44.80
N ARG A 314 -5.74 -10.94 44.11
CA ARG A 314 -4.27 -10.92 44.13
C ARG A 314 -3.63 -9.98 43.09
N LEU A 315 -4.45 -9.42 42.20
CA LEU A 315 -4.05 -8.53 41.11
C LEU A 315 -4.72 -7.15 41.20
N LEU A 316 -5.67 -6.95 42.12
CA LEU A 316 -6.19 -5.62 42.46
C LEU A 316 -5.07 -4.70 42.96
N GLY A 317 -5.08 -3.44 42.53
CA GLY A 317 -4.09 -2.44 42.92
C GLY A 317 -2.69 -2.64 42.34
N LYS A 318 -2.43 -3.70 41.58
CA LYS A 318 -1.16 -3.89 40.87
C LYS A 318 -0.99 -2.89 39.73
N ARG A 319 0.25 -2.65 39.33
CA ARG A 319 0.59 -1.87 38.13
C ARG A 319 1.07 -2.79 37.01
N LEU A 320 0.68 -2.52 35.77
CA LEU A 320 1.22 -3.18 34.59
C LEU A 320 2.10 -2.17 33.83
N VAL A 321 3.35 -2.55 33.62
CA VAL A 321 4.40 -1.64 33.13
C VAL A 321 5.10 -2.28 31.92
N SER A 322 5.11 -1.60 30.78
CA SER A 322 5.72 -2.05 29.52
C SER A 322 7.19 -1.64 29.43
N LEU A 323 8.10 -2.60 29.26
CA LEU A 323 9.53 -2.35 29.16
C LEU A 323 9.93 -1.99 27.71
N GLU A 324 10.44 -0.77 27.51
CA GLU A 324 10.89 -0.33 26.18
C GLU A 324 12.40 -0.53 26.00
N LEU A 325 12.77 -1.38 25.04
CA LEU A 325 14.17 -1.63 24.69
C LEU A 325 14.86 -0.38 24.14
N GLY A 326 14.13 0.51 23.45
CA GLY A 326 14.63 1.79 22.96
C GLY A 326 15.11 2.71 24.09
N LEU A 327 14.29 2.90 25.13
CA LEU A 327 14.64 3.72 26.30
C LEU A 327 15.79 3.12 27.14
N LEU A 328 15.88 1.79 27.21
CA LEU A 328 17.02 1.11 27.84
C LEU A 328 18.34 1.35 27.11
N VAL A 329 18.32 1.47 25.77
CA VAL A 329 19.51 1.70 24.93
C VAL A 329 19.86 3.20 24.83
N ALA A 330 18.87 4.09 24.87
CA ALA A 330 19.06 5.54 24.88
C ALA A 330 20.04 5.97 25.99
N ASP A 331 20.98 6.86 25.70
CA ASP A 331 22.08 7.27 26.59
C ASP A 331 22.97 6.12 27.15
N THR A 332 22.96 4.93 26.53
CA THR A 332 24.01 3.92 26.77
C THR A 332 25.03 3.93 25.62
N LYS A 333 26.31 3.91 25.97
CA LYS A 333 27.46 3.85 25.04
C LYS A 333 28.13 2.49 25.06
N TYR A 334 27.97 1.75 26.15
CA TYR A 334 28.56 0.43 26.34
C TYR A 334 27.51 -0.59 26.80
N ARG A 335 27.58 -1.81 26.28
CA ARG A 335 26.68 -2.92 26.63
C ARG A 335 26.57 -3.19 28.14
N GLY A 336 27.63 -2.95 28.90
CA GLY A 336 27.61 -3.07 30.36
C GLY A 336 26.70 -2.06 31.07
N GLU A 337 26.49 -0.87 30.49
CA GLU A 337 25.59 0.16 31.03
C GLU A 337 24.12 -0.26 30.84
N PHE A 338 23.78 -0.82 29.67
CA PHE A 338 22.49 -1.45 29.40
C PHE A 338 22.22 -2.63 30.36
N GLU A 339 23.19 -3.54 30.51
CA GLU A 339 23.07 -4.69 31.41
C GLU A 339 22.93 -4.25 32.88
N GLN A 340 23.55 -3.13 33.29
CA GLN A 340 23.34 -2.53 34.60
C GLN A 340 21.94 -1.91 34.76
N ARG A 341 21.48 -1.06 33.83
CA ARG A 341 20.13 -0.45 33.90
C ARG A 341 19.02 -1.50 33.95
N LEU A 342 19.11 -2.53 33.11
CA LEU A 342 18.16 -3.63 33.11
C LEU A 342 18.16 -4.41 34.44
N LYS A 343 19.31 -4.55 35.09
CA LYS A 343 19.40 -5.12 36.43
C LYS A 343 18.72 -4.23 37.48
N GLU A 344 18.95 -2.91 37.45
CA GLU A 344 18.30 -1.96 38.35
C GLU A 344 16.76 -2.02 38.23
N VAL A 345 16.25 -2.06 36.99
CA VAL A 345 14.82 -2.26 36.69
C VAL A 345 14.29 -3.59 37.28
N VAL A 346 15.02 -4.69 37.11
CA VAL A 346 14.61 -6.02 37.63
C VAL A 346 14.63 -6.06 39.17
N ASP A 347 15.61 -5.41 39.81
CA ASP A 347 15.72 -5.32 41.27
C ASP A 347 14.64 -4.38 41.85
N GLU A 348 14.23 -3.31 41.14
CA GLU A 348 13.11 -2.43 41.52
C GLU A 348 11.74 -3.14 41.42
N VAL A 349 11.48 -3.84 40.31
CA VAL A 349 10.25 -4.65 40.15
C VAL A 349 10.19 -5.76 41.20
N THR A 350 11.32 -6.43 41.46
CA THR A 350 11.45 -7.46 42.51
C THR A 350 11.22 -6.88 43.92
N SER A 351 11.64 -5.65 44.18
CA SER A 351 11.49 -5.00 45.49
C SER A 351 10.07 -4.47 45.73
N SER A 352 9.36 -4.06 44.67
CA SER A 352 8.01 -3.50 44.79
C SER A 352 6.90 -4.55 44.96
N ASN A 353 7.05 -5.77 44.41
CA ASN A 353 6.04 -6.86 44.38
C ASN A 353 4.69 -6.53 43.70
N ASP A 354 4.24 -5.28 43.71
CA ASP A 354 2.96 -4.82 43.18
C ASP A 354 3.01 -4.51 41.68
N THR A 355 4.21 -4.53 41.09
CA THR A 355 4.45 -4.28 39.66
C THR A 355 4.47 -5.60 38.87
N VAL A 356 3.80 -5.64 37.72
CA VAL A 356 3.89 -6.70 36.70
C VAL A 356 4.58 -6.10 35.48
N LEU A 357 5.64 -6.76 35.00
CA LEU A 357 6.42 -6.29 33.86
C LEU A 357 5.93 -6.94 32.55
N PHE A 358 5.43 -6.15 31.60
CA PHE A 358 5.25 -6.59 30.22
C PHE A 358 6.56 -6.39 29.45
N ILE A 359 6.94 -7.40 28.66
CA ILE A 359 8.12 -7.40 27.80
C ILE A 359 7.66 -7.85 26.42
N ASP A 360 7.52 -6.90 25.49
CA ASP A 360 7.36 -7.27 24.08
C ASP A 360 8.69 -7.84 23.53
N GLU A 361 8.58 -8.65 22.48
CA GLU A 361 9.69 -9.36 21.86
C GLU A 361 10.69 -9.99 22.86
N ILE A 362 10.20 -10.69 23.90
CA ILE A 362 11.01 -11.21 25.01
C ILE A 362 12.17 -12.13 24.58
N HIS A 363 12.13 -12.64 23.34
CA HIS A 363 13.21 -13.37 22.70
C HIS A 363 14.50 -12.54 22.54
N THR A 364 14.41 -11.20 22.42
CA THR A 364 15.55 -10.28 22.23
C THR A 364 16.48 -10.30 23.45
N LEU A 365 15.91 -10.18 24.65
CA LEU A 365 16.60 -10.28 25.95
C LEU A 365 17.06 -11.71 26.29
N VAL A 366 16.50 -12.72 25.63
CA VAL A 366 16.80 -14.15 25.82
C VAL A 366 17.68 -14.71 24.68
N GLY A 367 18.08 -13.85 23.73
CA GLY A 367 18.77 -14.20 22.49
C GLY A 367 20.20 -14.69 22.72
N ALA A 368 20.34 -15.99 22.98
CA ALA A 368 21.58 -16.60 23.44
C ALA A 368 22.75 -16.55 22.43
N GLY A 369 23.56 -15.48 22.51
CA GLY A 369 25.02 -15.53 22.49
C GLY A 369 25.73 -16.04 21.22
N ALA A 370 25.08 -16.15 20.08
CA ALA A 370 25.67 -16.70 18.85
C ALA A 370 25.42 -15.80 17.62
N ALA A 371 26.51 -15.44 16.93
CA ALA A 371 26.59 -14.70 15.65
C ALA A 371 25.99 -13.27 15.63
N ASP A 372 24.68 -13.11 15.83
CA ASP A 372 23.91 -11.94 15.36
C ASP A 372 23.81 -10.78 16.37
N GLY A 373 24.85 -10.57 17.19
CA GLY A 373 24.98 -9.38 18.06
C GLY A 373 24.01 -9.26 19.26
N ALA A 374 23.05 -10.18 19.42
CA ALA A 374 22.02 -10.15 20.45
C ALA A 374 22.56 -10.02 21.90
N ILE A 375 21.75 -9.44 22.79
CA ILE A 375 22.11 -9.15 24.18
C ILE A 375 21.65 -10.30 25.08
N ASP A 376 22.60 -10.99 25.71
CA ASP A 376 22.35 -12.12 26.62
C ASP A 376 21.97 -11.65 28.04
N ALA A 377 20.87 -10.88 28.10
CA ALA A 377 20.26 -10.45 29.35
C ALA A 377 19.57 -11.60 30.12
N ALA A 378 19.46 -12.79 29.51
CA ALA A 378 18.84 -13.97 30.10
C ALA A 378 19.42 -14.30 31.48
N ASN A 379 20.72 -14.09 31.68
CA ASN A 379 21.42 -14.39 32.93
C ASN A 379 21.06 -13.43 34.08
N LEU A 380 20.56 -12.22 33.79
CA LEU A 380 20.02 -11.28 34.78
C LEU A 380 18.59 -11.64 35.17
N LEU A 381 17.77 -12.06 34.20
CA LEU A 381 16.37 -12.44 34.41
C LEU A 381 16.23 -13.81 35.10
N LYS A 382 17.06 -14.79 34.73
CA LYS A 382 17.01 -16.18 35.22
C LYS A 382 16.93 -16.30 36.75
N PRO A 383 17.75 -15.60 37.58
CA PRO A 383 17.65 -15.67 39.03
C PRO A 383 16.32 -15.16 39.61
N ALA A 384 15.79 -14.05 39.11
CA ALA A 384 14.54 -13.46 39.61
C ALA A 384 13.31 -14.30 39.20
N LEU A 385 13.31 -14.79 37.95
CA LEU A 385 12.32 -15.77 37.47
C LEU A 385 12.43 -17.09 38.26
N ALA A 386 13.63 -17.60 38.51
CA ALA A 386 13.85 -18.85 39.25
C ALA A 386 13.33 -18.76 40.71
N ARG A 387 13.54 -17.62 41.39
CA ARG A 387 12.96 -17.35 42.72
C ARG A 387 11.44 -17.17 42.69
N GLY A 388 10.86 -16.83 41.54
CA GLY A 388 9.45 -16.47 41.41
C GLY A 388 9.12 -15.09 41.99
N SER A 389 10.12 -14.22 42.12
CA SER A 389 9.98 -12.86 42.63
C SER A 389 9.72 -11.83 41.52
N LEU A 390 10.09 -12.16 40.26
CA LEU A 390 9.73 -11.37 39.08
C LEU A 390 8.47 -11.94 38.43
N GLN A 391 7.37 -11.19 38.51
CA GLN A 391 6.13 -11.46 37.78
C GLN A 391 6.13 -10.68 36.47
N CYS A 392 6.13 -11.38 35.34
CA CYS A 392 6.16 -10.77 34.02
C CYS A 392 5.28 -11.48 32.99
N ILE A 393 5.00 -10.77 31.90
CA ILE A 393 4.26 -11.20 30.71
C ILE A 393 5.20 -10.99 29.53
N GLY A 394 5.49 -12.04 28.76
CA GLY A 394 6.29 -11.93 27.54
C GLY A 394 5.43 -12.00 26.27
N ALA A 395 5.84 -11.35 25.19
CA ALA A 395 5.30 -11.59 23.85
C ALA A 395 6.42 -12.00 22.86
N THR A 396 6.13 -12.93 21.94
CA THR A 396 7.11 -13.51 20.99
C THR A 396 6.40 -14.27 19.86
N THR A 397 7.10 -14.75 18.83
CA THR A 397 6.55 -15.67 17.82
C THR A 397 6.67 -17.14 18.22
N VAL A 398 5.91 -18.01 17.54
CA VAL A 398 5.99 -19.47 17.70
C VAL A 398 7.40 -19.98 17.42
N SER A 399 8.10 -19.36 16.46
CA SER A 399 9.44 -19.74 16.02
C SER A 399 10.51 -19.41 17.07
N GLU A 400 10.49 -18.20 17.62
CA GLU A 400 11.39 -17.78 18.70
C GLU A 400 11.15 -18.56 19.99
N TYR A 401 9.88 -18.75 20.39
CA TYR A 401 9.56 -19.51 21.60
C TYR A 401 10.20 -20.90 21.58
N ARG A 402 10.06 -21.61 20.44
CA ARG A 402 10.69 -22.91 20.18
C ARG A 402 12.22 -22.86 20.10
N ARG A 403 12.81 -21.72 19.68
CA ARG A 403 14.26 -21.57 19.52
C ARG A 403 14.95 -21.23 20.85
N TYR A 404 14.36 -20.36 21.67
CA TYR A 404 15.02 -19.72 22.82
C TYR A 404 14.40 -20.04 24.19
N ILE A 405 13.06 -20.20 24.28
CA ILE A 405 12.37 -20.35 25.58
C ILE A 405 12.09 -21.82 25.91
N GLU A 406 11.57 -22.58 24.96
CA GLU A 406 11.20 -24.00 25.13
C GLU A 406 12.42 -24.91 25.34
N LYS A 407 13.58 -24.52 24.80
CA LYS A 407 14.86 -25.23 24.99
C LYS A 407 15.57 -24.89 26.30
N ASP A 408 15.26 -23.76 26.93
CA ASP A 408 15.90 -23.37 28.20
C ASP A 408 15.08 -23.90 29.39
N ALA A 409 15.62 -24.94 30.02
CA ALA A 409 14.97 -25.61 31.15
C ALA A 409 14.85 -24.75 32.43
N ALA A 410 15.44 -23.54 32.51
CA ALA A 410 15.12 -22.59 33.58
C ALA A 410 13.86 -21.78 33.23
N LEU A 411 13.74 -21.34 31.98
CA LEU A 411 12.65 -20.49 31.49
C LEU A 411 11.36 -21.29 31.25
N GLU A 412 11.44 -22.46 30.64
CA GLU A 412 10.33 -23.42 30.44
C GLU A 412 9.62 -23.75 31.76
N ARG A 413 10.37 -23.79 32.89
CA ARG A 413 9.83 -24.04 34.24
C ARG A 413 9.18 -22.83 34.92
N ARG A 414 9.13 -21.66 34.27
CA ARG A 414 8.55 -20.41 34.82
C ARG A 414 7.51 -19.77 33.90
N PHE A 415 7.70 -19.88 32.59
CA PHE A 415 6.74 -19.41 31.62
C PHE A 415 5.62 -20.42 31.33
N GLN A 416 4.49 -19.91 30.86
CA GLN A 416 3.34 -20.69 30.39
C GLN A 416 2.84 -20.10 29.07
N ALA A 417 2.94 -20.88 28.00
CA ALA A 417 2.40 -20.52 26.70
C ALA A 417 0.89 -20.19 26.74
N VAL A 418 0.53 -19.10 26.06
CA VAL A 418 -0.82 -18.67 25.70
C VAL A 418 -0.81 -18.44 24.19
N ASN A 419 -1.61 -19.21 23.44
CA ASN A 419 -1.67 -19.08 21.99
C ASN A 419 -2.64 -17.94 21.61
N VAL A 420 -2.16 -17.00 20.80
CA VAL A 420 -2.92 -15.86 20.28
C VAL A 420 -3.10 -16.08 18.78
N PRO A 421 -4.26 -16.59 18.32
CA PRO A 421 -4.52 -16.80 16.90
C PRO A 421 -4.79 -15.46 16.19
N GLU A 422 -4.52 -15.42 14.88
CA GLU A 422 -5.07 -14.41 13.97
C GLU A 422 -6.61 -14.38 14.11
N PRO A 423 -7.25 -13.20 14.23
CA PRO A 423 -8.70 -13.09 14.29
C PRO A 423 -9.32 -13.41 12.92
N THR A 424 -10.55 -13.93 12.92
CA THR A 424 -11.31 -14.11 11.68
C THR A 424 -11.70 -12.76 11.05
N GLN A 425 -12.05 -12.77 9.76
CA GLN A 425 -12.55 -11.57 9.06
C GLN A 425 -13.69 -10.86 9.81
N ALA A 426 -14.64 -11.62 10.37
CA ALA A 426 -15.75 -11.07 11.15
C ALA A 426 -15.26 -10.38 12.45
N GLN A 427 -14.41 -11.05 13.23
CA GLN A 427 -13.81 -10.46 14.43
C GLN A 427 -12.95 -9.24 14.12
N THR A 428 -12.30 -9.20 12.95
CA THR A 428 -11.54 -8.03 12.49
C THR A 428 -12.46 -6.85 12.21
N ILE A 429 -13.62 -7.07 11.59
CA ILE A 429 -14.64 -6.02 11.39
C ILE A 429 -15.12 -5.49 12.75
N ASP A 430 -15.34 -6.35 13.74
CA ASP A 430 -15.72 -5.93 15.09
C ASP A 430 -14.60 -5.12 15.79
N ILE A 431 -13.33 -5.50 15.62
CA ILE A 431 -12.16 -4.74 16.10
C ILE A 431 -12.09 -3.37 15.43
N LEU A 432 -12.17 -3.29 14.11
CA LEU A 432 -12.12 -2.04 13.36
C LEU A 432 -13.29 -1.11 13.73
N LYS A 433 -14.49 -1.65 13.98
CA LYS A 433 -15.62 -0.88 14.51
C LYS A 433 -15.41 -0.35 15.94
N GLY A 434 -14.61 -1.04 16.75
CA GLY A 434 -14.18 -0.55 18.07
C GLY A 434 -13.20 0.61 17.97
N LEU A 435 -12.27 0.55 17.02
CA LEU A 435 -11.24 1.58 16.78
C LEU A 435 -11.76 2.77 15.96
N GLN A 436 -12.77 2.58 15.11
CA GLN A 436 -13.32 3.58 14.18
C GLN A 436 -13.49 4.98 14.80
N PRO A 437 -14.14 5.17 15.97
CA PRO A 437 -14.35 6.51 16.53
C PRO A 437 -13.07 7.28 16.85
N ARG A 438 -11.94 6.60 17.09
CA ARG A 438 -10.63 7.23 17.30
C ARG A 438 -9.99 7.67 15.99
N TYR A 439 -10.03 6.83 14.95
CA TYR A 439 -9.55 7.20 13.62
C TYR A 439 -10.40 8.32 12.99
N GLU A 440 -11.72 8.33 13.22
CA GLU A 440 -12.61 9.44 12.80
C GLU A 440 -12.22 10.75 13.48
N ALA A 441 -11.97 10.73 14.78
CA ALA A 441 -11.53 11.91 15.54
C ALA A 441 -10.10 12.37 15.19
N HIS A 442 -9.20 11.44 14.85
CA HIS A 442 -7.81 11.75 14.45
C HIS A 442 -7.73 12.39 13.06
N HIS A 443 -8.42 11.80 12.07
CA HIS A 443 -8.35 12.26 10.68
C HIS A 443 -9.39 13.33 10.31
N GLY A 444 -10.43 13.51 11.14
CA GLY A 444 -11.54 14.41 10.83
C GLY A 444 -12.48 13.88 9.73
N VAL A 445 -12.49 12.56 9.52
CA VAL A 445 -13.28 11.88 8.48
C VAL A 445 -14.32 10.94 9.10
N VAL A 446 -15.27 10.46 8.30
CA VAL A 446 -16.25 9.44 8.70
C VAL A 446 -16.08 8.19 7.84
N TYR A 447 -15.93 7.02 8.47
CA TYR A 447 -15.82 5.75 7.75
C TYR A 447 -17.20 5.14 7.50
N SER A 448 -17.46 4.71 6.27
CA SER A 448 -18.63 3.88 5.96
C SER A 448 -18.45 2.45 6.48
N GLU A 449 -19.56 1.79 6.88
CA GLU A 449 -19.52 0.36 7.23
C GLU A 449 -18.98 -0.50 6.07
N GLU A 450 -19.21 -0.07 4.83
CA GLU A 450 -18.69 -0.71 3.62
C GLU A 450 -17.16 -0.57 3.51
N ALA A 451 -16.58 0.59 3.86
CA ALA A 451 -15.13 0.76 3.95
C ALA A 451 -14.50 -0.12 5.04
N VAL A 452 -15.11 -0.18 6.23
CA VAL A 452 -14.63 -1.02 7.34
C VAL A 452 -14.69 -2.52 6.97
N ALA A 453 -15.77 -2.97 6.33
CA ALA A 453 -15.87 -4.32 5.81
C ALA A 453 -14.88 -4.60 4.66
N ALA A 454 -14.61 -3.61 3.81
CA ALA A 454 -13.62 -3.70 2.75
C ALA A 454 -12.19 -3.81 3.30
N ALA A 455 -11.82 -3.04 4.33
CA ALA A 455 -10.49 -3.07 4.92
C ALA A 455 -10.07 -4.49 5.37
N ALA A 456 -10.93 -5.16 6.14
CA ALA A 456 -10.72 -6.56 6.54
C ALA A 456 -10.68 -7.54 5.35
N LYS A 457 -11.65 -7.44 4.45
CA LYS A 457 -11.83 -8.38 3.32
C LYS A 457 -10.77 -8.24 2.21
N LEU A 458 -10.28 -7.02 1.97
CA LEU A 458 -9.29 -6.73 0.94
C LEU A 458 -7.87 -6.98 1.44
N SER A 459 -7.54 -6.61 2.69
CA SER A 459 -6.25 -6.97 3.28
C SER A 459 -6.05 -8.49 3.41
N GLU A 460 -7.06 -9.25 3.83
CA GLU A 460 -6.99 -10.72 3.87
C GLU A 460 -6.68 -11.32 2.48
N ARG A 461 -7.25 -10.75 1.41
CA ARG A 461 -7.15 -11.28 0.05
C ARG A 461 -5.90 -10.83 -0.72
N TYR A 462 -5.45 -9.59 -0.52
CA TYR A 462 -4.44 -8.95 -1.35
C TYR A 462 -3.11 -8.68 -0.61
N ILE A 463 -3.08 -8.76 0.73
CA ILE A 463 -1.89 -8.58 1.57
C ILE A 463 -1.65 -9.89 2.36
N PRO A 464 -1.03 -10.92 1.75
CA PRO A 464 -0.91 -12.26 2.33
C PRO A 464 0.33 -12.46 3.23
N ASP A 465 1.20 -11.47 3.32
CA ASP A 465 2.48 -11.50 4.06
C ASP A 465 2.40 -10.86 5.46
N ARG A 466 1.34 -10.08 5.73
CA ARG A 466 0.94 -9.58 7.05
C ARG A 466 -0.28 -10.36 7.58
N PHE A 467 -0.56 -10.25 8.87
CA PHE A 467 -1.67 -10.91 9.56
C PHE A 467 -2.73 -9.91 10.03
N LEU A 468 -3.98 -10.34 10.18
CA LEU A 468 -5.05 -9.56 10.80
C LEU A 468 -4.81 -9.43 12.33
N PRO A 469 -5.32 -8.37 13.00
CA PRO A 469 -6.05 -7.23 12.44
C PRO A 469 -5.14 -6.15 11.86
N ASP A 470 -3.86 -6.11 12.24
CA ASP A 470 -2.79 -5.18 11.83
C ASP A 470 -2.94 -4.65 10.38
N LYS A 471 -2.80 -5.49 9.36
CA LYS A 471 -2.92 -5.07 7.94
C LYS A 471 -4.28 -4.48 7.51
N ALA A 472 -5.32 -4.62 8.32
CA ALA A 472 -6.63 -4.03 8.08
C ALA A 472 -6.82 -2.70 8.83
N ILE A 473 -6.07 -2.50 9.92
CA ILE A 473 -6.01 -1.24 10.67
C ILE A 473 -5.24 -0.21 9.83
N ASP A 474 -4.02 -0.54 9.38
CA ASP A 474 -3.22 0.37 8.54
C ASP A 474 -3.94 0.80 7.25
N LEU A 475 -4.73 -0.10 6.62
CA LEU A 475 -5.53 0.26 5.44
C LEU A 475 -6.64 1.27 5.75
N LEU A 476 -7.20 1.23 6.96
CA LEU A 476 -8.23 2.15 7.41
C LEU A 476 -7.59 3.51 7.76
N ASP A 477 -6.43 3.48 8.39
CA ASP A 477 -5.64 4.65 8.76
C ASP A 477 -5.14 5.44 7.53
N GLU A 478 -4.44 4.76 6.61
CA GLU A 478 -3.94 5.33 5.35
C GLU A 478 -5.08 5.86 4.45
N ALA A 479 -6.23 5.18 4.40
CA ALA A 479 -7.40 5.68 3.67
C ALA A 479 -8.05 6.90 4.35
N GLY A 480 -7.90 7.04 5.68
CA GLY A 480 -8.25 8.26 6.41
C GLY A 480 -7.35 9.42 6.03
N ALA A 481 -6.04 9.22 6.09
CA ALA A 481 -5.03 10.21 5.70
C ALA A 481 -5.15 10.64 4.23
N LEU A 482 -5.33 9.69 3.31
CA LEU A 482 -5.55 9.95 1.88
C LEU A 482 -6.82 10.80 1.66
N ARG A 483 -7.90 10.51 2.40
CA ARG A 483 -9.14 11.29 2.33
C ARG A 483 -8.97 12.69 2.92
N GLN A 484 -8.25 12.82 4.03
CA GLN A 484 -7.93 14.09 4.68
C GLN A 484 -7.14 15.02 3.72
N MET A 485 -6.09 14.51 3.07
CA MET A 485 -5.34 15.26 2.06
C MET A 485 -6.21 15.63 0.85
N SER A 486 -7.03 14.68 0.36
CA SER A 486 -7.96 14.93 -0.76
C SER A 486 -9.00 16.02 -0.46
N CYS A 487 -9.43 16.15 0.80
CA CYS A 487 -10.32 17.24 1.23
C CYS A 487 -9.60 18.59 1.31
N PHE A 488 -8.34 18.60 1.76
CA PHE A 488 -7.50 19.81 1.84
C PHE A 488 -7.20 20.41 0.46
N ASP A 489 -6.83 19.60 -0.53
CA ASP A 489 -6.46 20.07 -1.87
C ASP A 489 -7.65 20.59 -2.71
N ALA A 490 -8.89 20.24 -2.35
CA ALA A 490 -10.07 20.38 -3.21
C ALA A 490 -11.21 21.25 -2.67
N ASP A 491 -11.04 21.92 -1.52
CA ASP A 491 -12.13 22.60 -0.77
C ASP A 491 -13.36 21.68 -0.55
N ALA A 492 -13.13 20.36 -0.45
CA ALA A 492 -14.19 19.36 -0.60
C ALA A 492 -14.84 18.98 0.73
N ILE A 493 -16.14 19.28 0.85
CA ILE A 493 -16.97 19.10 2.05
C ILE A 493 -17.15 17.61 2.47
N ASP A 494 -17.00 16.67 1.54
CA ASP A 494 -17.38 15.26 1.74
C ASP A 494 -16.22 14.42 2.32
N ALA A 495 -15.95 14.63 3.61
CA ALA A 495 -14.91 13.95 4.40
C ALA A 495 -15.29 12.50 4.77
N ARG A 496 -15.73 11.70 3.79
CA ARG A 496 -16.22 10.33 4.00
C ARG A 496 -15.40 9.28 3.25
N VAL A 497 -14.99 8.22 3.97
CA VAL A 497 -14.21 7.10 3.42
C VAL A 497 -15.14 5.94 3.00
N CYS A 498 -14.96 5.47 1.77
CA CYS A 498 -15.78 4.47 1.08
C CYS A 498 -14.98 3.20 0.71
N GLU A 499 -15.65 2.16 0.19
CA GLU A 499 -14.99 0.95 -0.36
C GLU A 499 -13.91 1.31 -1.40
N GLU A 500 -14.14 2.39 -2.15
CA GLU A 500 -13.31 2.80 -3.29
C GLU A 500 -12.01 3.48 -2.85
N ASP A 501 -12.01 4.25 -1.75
CA ASP A 501 -10.78 4.80 -1.15
C ASP A 501 -9.89 3.65 -0.62
N ILE A 502 -10.47 2.68 0.11
CA ILE A 502 -9.76 1.47 0.58
C ILE A 502 -9.19 0.66 -0.60
N ALA A 503 -9.98 0.48 -1.67
CA ALA A 503 -9.53 -0.23 -2.87
C ALA A 503 -8.40 0.53 -3.60
N SER A 504 -8.35 1.87 -3.49
CA SER A 504 -7.26 2.69 -4.04
C SER A 504 -5.97 2.51 -3.25
N VAL A 505 -6.01 2.49 -1.92
CA VAL A 505 -4.83 2.24 -1.06
C VAL A 505 -4.27 0.85 -1.30
N VAL A 506 -5.12 -0.19 -1.32
CA VAL A 506 -4.68 -1.56 -1.65
C VAL A 506 -4.02 -1.61 -3.04
N ALA A 507 -4.54 -0.86 -4.02
CA ALA A 507 -3.93 -0.79 -5.35
C ALA A 507 -2.59 -0.06 -5.37
N GLN A 508 -2.40 0.99 -4.57
CA GLN A 508 -1.11 1.67 -4.42
C GLN A 508 -0.06 0.76 -3.76
N TRP A 509 -0.40 0.10 -2.65
CA TRP A 509 0.53 -0.75 -1.90
C TRP A 509 0.90 -2.04 -2.63
N THR A 510 -0.06 -2.68 -3.30
CA THR A 510 0.15 -4.02 -3.93
C THR A 510 0.41 -3.96 -5.43
N GLY A 511 0.18 -2.81 -6.07
CA GLY A 511 0.14 -2.66 -7.53
C GLY A 511 -1.09 -3.30 -8.20
N ILE A 512 -1.96 -3.98 -7.45
CA ILE A 512 -3.10 -4.72 -8.00
C ILE A 512 -4.32 -3.79 -8.07
N PRO A 513 -4.88 -3.46 -9.25
CA PRO A 513 -6.11 -2.68 -9.31
C PRO A 513 -7.30 -3.50 -8.77
N VAL A 514 -7.79 -3.12 -7.60
CA VAL A 514 -8.94 -3.74 -6.89
C VAL A 514 -10.26 -3.01 -7.18
N ALA A 515 -10.20 -1.75 -7.62
CA ALA A 515 -11.35 -0.92 -7.92
C ALA A 515 -12.25 -1.48 -9.04
N LYS A 516 -13.51 -1.03 -9.07
CA LYS A 516 -14.47 -1.37 -10.14
C LYS A 516 -14.00 -0.71 -11.44
N LEU A 517 -13.80 -1.51 -12.50
CA LEU A 517 -13.30 -1.08 -13.82
C LEU A 517 -13.74 0.35 -14.19
N SER A 518 -12.79 1.29 -14.33
CA SER A 518 -13.09 2.69 -14.63
C SER A 518 -13.68 2.87 -16.04
N ALA A 519 -14.19 4.07 -16.37
CA ALA A 519 -14.64 4.36 -17.73
C ALA A 519 -13.50 4.19 -18.75
N ASP A 520 -12.30 4.66 -18.41
CA ASP A 520 -11.12 4.64 -19.26
C ASP A 520 -10.50 3.23 -19.35
N GLU A 521 -10.53 2.45 -18.27
CA GLU A 521 -10.14 1.04 -18.30
C GLU A 521 -11.06 0.22 -19.20
N ARG A 522 -12.38 0.48 -19.18
CA ARG A 522 -13.33 -0.17 -20.10
C ARG A 522 -13.03 0.20 -21.56
N ALA A 523 -12.74 1.47 -21.83
CA ALA A 523 -12.35 1.91 -23.17
C ALA A 523 -11.05 1.24 -23.63
N SER A 524 -10.03 1.21 -22.77
CA SER A 524 -8.74 0.55 -23.03
C SER A 524 -8.91 -0.95 -23.27
N MET A 525 -9.68 -1.66 -22.45
CA MET A 525 -9.95 -3.10 -22.64
C MET A 525 -10.78 -3.41 -23.89
N MET A 526 -11.57 -2.46 -24.41
CA MET A 526 -12.22 -2.59 -25.71
C MET A 526 -11.23 -2.35 -26.87
N GLY A 527 -10.36 -1.33 -26.76
CA GLY A 527 -9.31 -1.00 -27.74
C GLY A 527 -8.06 -1.91 -27.71
N LEU A 528 -7.97 -2.86 -26.77
CA LEU A 528 -6.80 -3.69 -26.51
C LEU A 528 -6.25 -4.43 -27.76
N GLU A 529 -7.10 -4.82 -28.71
CA GLU A 529 -6.63 -5.46 -29.96
C GLU A 529 -5.89 -4.48 -30.88
N GLU A 530 -6.30 -3.21 -30.90
CA GLU A 530 -5.66 -2.15 -31.68
C GLU A 530 -4.35 -1.69 -31.01
N GLN A 531 -4.35 -1.53 -29.68
CA GLN A 531 -3.15 -1.26 -28.88
C GLN A 531 -2.06 -2.32 -29.11
N LEU A 532 -2.42 -3.61 -29.03
CA LEU A 532 -1.48 -4.71 -29.28
C LEU A 532 -1.00 -4.74 -30.74
N HIS A 533 -1.84 -4.41 -31.72
CA HIS A 533 -1.44 -4.31 -33.13
C HIS A 533 -0.55 -3.11 -33.44
N GLY A 534 -0.59 -2.04 -32.65
CA GLY A 534 0.37 -0.92 -32.74
C GLY A 534 1.83 -1.34 -32.47
N ARG A 535 2.04 -2.49 -31.79
CA ARG A 535 3.36 -3.09 -31.55
C ARG A 535 3.60 -4.39 -32.32
N LEU A 536 2.56 -5.23 -32.49
CA LEU A 536 2.67 -6.55 -33.12
C LEU A 536 2.02 -6.57 -34.51
N ILE A 537 2.89 -6.62 -35.53
CA ILE A 537 2.49 -6.87 -36.91
C ILE A 537 2.02 -8.33 -37.08
N GLY A 538 0.94 -8.51 -37.84
CA GLY A 538 0.37 -9.81 -38.15
C GLY A 538 -0.25 -10.48 -36.92
N GLN A 539 -0.35 -11.81 -36.94
CA GLN A 539 -0.76 -12.62 -35.78
C GLN A 539 -2.13 -12.28 -35.16
N SER A 540 -3.06 -11.65 -35.89
CA SER A 540 -4.36 -11.18 -35.35
C SER A 540 -5.21 -12.26 -34.66
N SER A 541 -5.08 -13.53 -35.06
CA SER A 541 -5.74 -14.65 -34.36
C SER A 541 -5.16 -14.93 -32.98
N ALA A 542 -3.87 -14.64 -32.74
CA ALA A 542 -3.24 -14.69 -31.42
C ALA A 542 -3.67 -13.49 -30.58
N VAL A 543 -3.58 -12.27 -31.12
CA VAL A 543 -4.02 -11.02 -30.46
C VAL A 543 -5.46 -11.13 -29.98
N GLY A 544 -6.41 -11.46 -30.88
CA GLY A 544 -7.82 -11.61 -30.52
C GLY A 544 -8.09 -12.76 -29.52
N ALA A 545 -7.27 -13.82 -29.50
CA ALA A 545 -7.40 -14.88 -28.49
C ALA A 545 -7.00 -14.37 -27.09
N ILE A 546 -5.87 -13.66 -26.99
CA ILE A 546 -5.42 -13.03 -25.75
C ILE A 546 -6.42 -11.99 -25.28
N SER A 547 -6.82 -11.04 -26.13
CA SER A 547 -7.76 -9.99 -25.74
C SER A 547 -9.12 -10.54 -25.30
N ARG A 548 -9.57 -11.69 -25.84
CA ARG A 548 -10.73 -12.41 -25.28
C ARG A 548 -10.47 -13.01 -23.90
N ALA A 549 -9.29 -13.59 -23.64
CA ALA A 549 -8.94 -14.10 -22.31
C ALA A 549 -8.80 -12.98 -21.27
N LEU A 550 -8.09 -11.89 -21.58
CA LEU A 550 -7.84 -10.78 -20.66
C LEU A 550 -9.12 -9.99 -20.33
N ARG A 551 -10.02 -9.79 -21.30
CA ARG A 551 -11.36 -9.23 -21.02
C ARG A 551 -12.15 -10.12 -20.05
N ARG A 552 -12.17 -11.46 -20.22
CA ARG A 552 -12.83 -12.38 -19.27
C ARG A 552 -12.27 -12.25 -17.85
N ALA A 553 -10.96 -12.12 -17.71
CA ALA A 553 -10.29 -11.93 -16.43
C ALA A 553 -10.67 -10.60 -15.77
N ARG A 554 -10.58 -9.47 -16.51
CA ARG A 554 -10.90 -8.13 -15.99
C ARG A 554 -12.38 -7.94 -15.61
N VAL A 555 -13.33 -8.61 -16.28
CA VAL A 555 -14.74 -8.59 -15.86
C VAL A 555 -15.10 -9.63 -14.78
N GLY A 556 -14.12 -10.30 -14.18
CA GLY A 556 -14.35 -11.25 -13.07
C GLY A 556 -15.04 -12.57 -13.45
N LEU A 557 -15.14 -12.89 -14.75
CA LEU A 557 -15.73 -14.16 -15.25
C LEU A 557 -14.74 -15.33 -15.25
N ARG A 558 -13.59 -15.17 -14.61
CA ARG A 558 -12.56 -16.20 -14.43
C ARG A 558 -12.77 -16.92 -13.09
N GLU A 559 -12.40 -18.20 -13.03
CA GLU A 559 -12.30 -18.95 -11.76
C GLU A 559 -11.44 -18.17 -10.74
N PRO A 560 -11.93 -17.91 -9.50
CA PRO A 560 -11.23 -17.02 -8.56
C PRO A 560 -9.86 -17.50 -8.08
N ARG A 561 -9.57 -18.81 -8.13
CA ARG A 561 -8.32 -19.44 -7.65
C ARG A 561 -7.27 -19.66 -8.74
N ARG A 562 -7.29 -18.91 -9.84
CA ARG A 562 -6.38 -19.14 -10.98
C ARG A 562 -5.61 -17.89 -11.37
N PRO A 563 -4.47 -18.02 -12.07
CA PRO A 563 -3.74 -16.89 -12.66
C PRO A 563 -4.64 -16.05 -13.59
N VAL A 564 -4.29 -14.80 -13.86
CA VAL A 564 -4.99 -13.85 -14.77
C VAL A 564 -5.34 -14.52 -16.10
N ALA A 565 -4.35 -15.14 -16.73
CA ALA A 565 -4.53 -16.06 -17.83
C ALA A 565 -3.34 -17.03 -17.85
N SER A 566 -3.58 -18.24 -18.35
CA SER A 566 -2.58 -19.27 -18.59
C SER A 566 -2.48 -19.56 -20.09
N LEU A 567 -1.44 -19.02 -20.71
CA LEU A 567 -1.32 -18.91 -22.17
C LEU A 567 -0.09 -19.69 -22.66
N PHE A 568 -0.25 -20.48 -23.71
CA PHE A 568 0.84 -21.26 -24.29
C PHE A 568 1.09 -20.85 -25.75
N PHE A 569 2.25 -20.25 -26.02
CA PHE A 569 2.66 -19.66 -27.29
C PHE A 569 3.53 -20.64 -28.11
N SER A 570 2.91 -21.34 -29.06
CA SER A 570 3.60 -22.23 -30.01
C SER A 570 3.84 -21.54 -31.35
N GLY A 571 5.01 -21.77 -31.98
CA GLY A 571 5.33 -21.23 -33.31
C GLY A 571 6.82 -21.28 -33.65
N PRO A 572 7.23 -20.82 -34.85
CA PRO A 572 8.66 -20.64 -35.19
C PRO A 572 9.37 -19.63 -34.27
N THR A 573 10.70 -19.62 -34.25
CA THR A 573 11.46 -18.54 -33.61
C THR A 573 11.39 -17.27 -34.46
N GLY A 574 11.31 -16.08 -33.85
CA GLY A 574 11.37 -14.80 -34.58
C GLY A 574 10.05 -14.32 -35.19
N VAL A 575 8.90 -14.85 -34.72
CA VAL A 575 7.53 -14.47 -35.15
C VAL A 575 6.78 -13.59 -34.15
N GLY A 576 7.46 -13.09 -33.10
CA GLY A 576 6.89 -12.13 -32.14
C GLY A 576 6.34 -12.68 -30.83
N LYS A 577 6.53 -13.97 -30.47
CA LYS A 577 6.03 -14.55 -29.19
C LYS A 577 6.38 -13.70 -27.95
N THR A 578 7.67 -13.43 -27.76
CA THR A 578 8.21 -12.65 -26.64
C THR A 578 7.78 -11.18 -26.70
N GLU A 579 7.55 -10.65 -27.91
CA GLU A 579 7.11 -9.27 -28.12
C GLU A 579 5.62 -9.10 -27.81
N LEU A 580 4.78 -10.09 -28.11
CA LEU A 580 3.39 -10.12 -27.66
C LEU A 580 3.30 -10.23 -26.14
N ALA A 581 4.19 -10.99 -25.49
CA ALA A 581 4.27 -11.01 -24.02
C ALA A 581 4.62 -9.61 -23.44
N LYS A 582 5.51 -8.86 -24.10
CA LYS A 582 5.85 -7.46 -23.73
C LYS A 582 4.68 -6.49 -23.94
N ALA A 583 4.07 -6.51 -25.12
CA ALA A 583 2.93 -5.64 -25.42
C ALA A 583 1.73 -5.92 -24.50
N VAL A 584 1.54 -7.19 -24.09
CA VAL A 584 0.55 -7.57 -23.07
C VAL A 584 0.95 -7.09 -21.67
N ALA A 585 2.23 -7.14 -21.29
CA ALA A 585 2.69 -6.58 -20.03
C ALA A 585 2.42 -5.07 -19.93
N GLU A 586 2.80 -4.32 -20.98
CA GLU A 586 2.54 -2.89 -21.09
C GLU A 586 1.03 -2.58 -21.06
N ALA A 587 0.21 -3.23 -21.90
CA ALA A 587 -1.21 -2.91 -22.00
C ALA A 587 -2.09 -3.41 -20.82
N TYR A 588 -1.62 -4.39 -20.03
CA TYR A 588 -2.38 -4.96 -18.91
C TYR A 588 -1.87 -4.56 -17.51
N TYR A 589 -0.56 -4.38 -17.37
CA TYR A 589 0.13 -4.02 -16.11
C TYR A 589 0.74 -2.62 -16.15
N GLY A 590 0.62 -1.87 -17.26
CA GLY A 590 1.16 -0.52 -17.41
C GLY A 590 2.69 -0.46 -17.61
N SER A 591 3.40 -1.59 -17.66
CA SER A 591 4.85 -1.59 -17.82
C SER A 591 5.43 -2.90 -18.37
N GLU A 592 6.39 -2.81 -19.30
CA GLU A 592 7.25 -3.94 -19.67
C GLU A 592 8.08 -4.48 -18.49
N LYS A 593 8.34 -3.67 -17.45
CA LYS A 593 9.12 -4.11 -16.29
C LYS A 593 8.37 -5.08 -15.39
N ALA A 594 7.05 -5.22 -15.56
CA ALA A 594 6.22 -6.21 -14.87
C ALA A 594 6.39 -7.65 -15.41
N ILE A 595 7.47 -7.97 -16.13
CA ILE A 595 7.74 -9.31 -16.68
C ILE A 595 8.82 -10.01 -15.85
N THR A 596 8.45 -11.09 -15.17
CA THR A 596 9.42 -12.01 -14.56
C THR A 596 9.72 -13.15 -15.54
N ARG A 597 10.87 -13.10 -16.21
CA ARG A 597 11.29 -14.08 -17.24
C ARG A 597 12.18 -15.17 -16.66
N PHE A 598 11.89 -16.42 -17.02
CA PHE A 598 12.69 -17.61 -16.70
C PHE A 598 13.02 -18.37 -17.99
N ASP A 599 14.31 -18.67 -18.23
CA ASP A 599 14.74 -19.51 -19.35
C ASP A 599 14.73 -20.99 -18.93
N MET A 600 13.90 -21.81 -19.56
CA MET A 600 13.78 -23.23 -19.20
C MET A 600 14.99 -24.08 -19.59
N SER A 601 15.95 -23.52 -20.34
CA SER A 601 17.28 -24.11 -20.54
C SER A 601 18.05 -24.26 -19.23
N GLU A 602 17.84 -23.37 -18.25
CA GLU A 602 18.46 -23.50 -16.92
C GLU A 602 17.83 -24.62 -16.08
N TYR A 603 16.62 -25.06 -16.45
CA TYR A 603 15.79 -25.98 -15.68
C TYR A 603 15.69 -27.37 -16.32
N MET A 604 16.66 -27.74 -17.18
CA MET A 604 16.77 -29.05 -17.83
C MET A 604 17.02 -30.20 -16.84
N GLU A 605 17.61 -29.93 -15.68
CA GLU A 605 18.05 -30.94 -14.70
C GLU A 605 17.22 -30.93 -13.43
N ALA A 606 16.89 -32.12 -12.90
CA ALA A 606 15.99 -32.29 -11.75
C ALA A 606 16.38 -31.46 -10.51
N HIS A 607 17.69 -31.35 -10.21
CA HIS A 607 18.15 -30.58 -9.06
C HIS A 607 17.94 -29.07 -9.25
N SER A 608 18.00 -28.56 -10.49
CA SER A 608 17.77 -27.15 -10.79
C SER A 608 16.30 -26.73 -10.61
N VAL A 609 15.34 -27.67 -10.68
CA VAL A 609 13.92 -27.40 -10.37
C VAL A 609 13.74 -26.85 -8.95
N SER A 610 14.58 -27.27 -8.00
CA SER A 610 14.55 -26.72 -6.62
C SER A 610 14.87 -25.22 -6.56
N ARG A 611 15.50 -24.63 -7.58
CA ARG A 611 15.71 -23.16 -7.63
C ARG A 611 14.39 -22.40 -7.79
N LEU A 612 13.31 -23.01 -8.29
CA LEU A 612 11.99 -22.36 -8.40
C LEU A 612 11.26 -22.25 -7.05
N THR A 613 11.31 -23.29 -6.22
CA THR A 613 10.57 -23.42 -4.93
C THR A 613 11.46 -23.23 -3.69
N GLY A 614 12.77 -23.08 -3.88
CA GLY A 614 13.78 -22.96 -2.83
C GLY A 614 14.44 -24.32 -2.54
N PRO A 615 15.72 -24.36 -2.15
CA PRO A 615 16.36 -25.62 -1.76
C PRO A 615 15.69 -26.21 -0.51
N PRO A 616 15.64 -27.55 -0.36
CA PRO A 616 14.97 -28.20 0.77
C PRO A 616 15.73 -28.00 2.10
N PRO A 617 15.08 -28.20 3.26
CA PRO A 617 15.68 -28.07 4.57
C PRO A 617 17.01 -28.85 4.71
N GLY A 618 18.04 -28.17 5.20
CA GLY A 618 19.38 -28.74 5.43
C GLY A 618 20.39 -28.52 4.28
N TYR A 619 20.00 -27.91 3.17
CA TYR A 619 20.91 -27.55 2.08
C TYR A 619 21.45 -26.11 2.20
N VAL A 620 22.64 -25.88 1.65
CA VAL A 620 23.22 -24.52 1.56
C VAL A 620 22.29 -23.62 0.76
N GLY A 621 22.01 -22.43 1.29
CA GLY A 621 21.04 -21.51 0.69
C GLY A 621 19.58 -21.75 1.07
N TYR A 622 19.26 -22.64 2.03
CA TYR A 622 17.91 -22.78 2.60
C TYR A 622 17.31 -21.46 3.10
N GLU A 623 18.12 -20.47 3.47
CA GLU A 623 17.64 -19.15 3.87
C GLU A 623 17.14 -18.30 2.68
N ALA A 624 17.58 -18.56 1.45
CA ALA A 624 16.97 -18.01 0.25
C ALA A 624 15.63 -18.71 -0.05
N GLY A 625 14.62 -17.95 -0.45
CA GLY A 625 13.38 -18.52 -1.02
C GLY A 625 13.58 -18.95 -2.47
N GLY A 626 12.61 -19.68 -3.03
CA GLY A 626 12.64 -20.03 -4.45
C GLY A 626 12.50 -18.82 -5.36
N GLN A 627 13.17 -18.83 -6.51
CA GLN A 627 13.18 -17.71 -7.47
C GLN A 627 11.76 -17.37 -7.97
N LEU A 628 10.92 -18.38 -8.22
CA LEU A 628 9.54 -18.18 -8.66
C LEU A 628 8.66 -17.67 -7.51
N THR A 629 8.79 -18.28 -6.33
CA THR A 629 8.02 -17.90 -5.14
C THR A 629 8.36 -16.48 -4.65
N GLU A 630 9.64 -16.10 -4.58
CA GLU A 630 10.05 -14.78 -4.09
C GLU A 630 9.80 -13.68 -5.13
N ALA A 631 9.89 -13.95 -6.44
CA ALA A 631 9.55 -12.96 -7.46
C ALA A 631 8.06 -12.58 -7.41
N VAL A 632 7.17 -13.58 -7.36
CA VAL A 632 5.72 -13.34 -7.30
C VAL A 632 5.30 -12.80 -5.93
N ARG A 633 5.98 -13.19 -4.84
CA ARG A 633 5.76 -12.60 -3.50
C ARG A 633 6.14 -11.12 -3.43
N ARG A 634 7.16 -10.67 -4.17
CA ARG A 634 7.57 -9.25 -4.25
C ARG A 634 6.71 -8.43 -5.21
N ALA A 635 6.18 -9.05 -6.26
CA ALA A 635 5.32 -8.40 -7.25
C ALA A 635 4.19 -9.36 -7.66
N PRO A 636 3.06 -9.42 -6.94
CA PRO A 636 1.97 -10.34 -7.25
C PRO A 636 1.24 -9.98 -8.56
N HIS A 637 1.26 -8.70 -8.95
CA HIS A 637 0.75 -8.19 -10.23
C HIS A 637 1.86 -8.27 -11.30
N THR A 638 2.22 -9.48 -11.73
CA THR A 638 3.35 -9.75 -12.65
C THR A 638 2.96 -10.67 -13.81
N LEU A 639 3.65 -10.54 -14.95
CA LEU A 639 3.62 -11.47 -16.06
C LEU A 639 4.83 -12.42 -15.97
N ILE A 640 4.55 -13.67 -15.67
CA ILE A 640 5.54 -14.75 -15.57
C ILE A 640 5.75 -15.33 -16.98
N LEU A 641 6.94 -15.12 -17.54
CA LEU A 641 7.31 -15.62 -18.86
C LEU A 641 8.26 -16.81 -18.75
N MET A 642 7.75 -18.01 -19.01
CA MET A 642 8.51 -19.25 -19.07
C MET A 642 8.93 -19.50 -20.53
N ASP A 643 10.21 -19.32 -20.86
CA ASP A 643 10.71 -19.34 -22.24
C ASP A 643 11.31 -20.71 -22.62
N GLU A 644 11.02 -21.18 -23.84
CA GLU A 644 11.49 -22.46 -24.42
C GLU A 644 11.17 -23.71 -23.57
N VAL A 645 9.91 -23.83 -23.12
CA VAL A 645 9.49 -24.83 -22.11
C VAL A 645 9.62 -26.29 -22.55
N GLU A 646 9.83 -26.58 -23.84
CA GLU A 646 10.20 -27.92 -24.33
C GLU A 646 11.53 -28.46 -23.78
N LYS A 647 12.36 -27.60 -23.18
CA LYS A 647 13.62 -27.96 -22.53
C LYS A 647 13.50 -28.35 -21.05
N ALA A 648 12.43 -27.92 -20.37
CA ALA A 648 12.33 -28.05 -18.92
C ALA A 648 12.31 -29.52 -18.46
N HIS A 649 12.90 -29.81 -17.30
CA HIS A 649 12.73 -31.10 -16.63
C HIS A 649 11.24 -31.35 -16.34
N PRO A 650 10.71 -32.59 -16.47
CA PRO A 650 9.30 -32.88 -16.26
C PRO A 650 8.71 -32.39 -14.92
N ASP A 651 9.54 -32.30 -13.86
CA ASP A 651 9.10 -31.81 -12.55
C ASP A 651 8.76 -30.32 -12.50
N VAL A 652 9.25 -29.52 -13.45
CA VAL A 652 8.82 -28.11 -13.59
C VAL A 652 7.31 -28.06 -13.85
N PHE A 653 6.76 -28.98 -14.64
CA PHE A 653 5.31 -29.03 -14.89
C PHE A 653 4.53 -29.49 -13.66
N ASN A 654 5.12 -30.28 -12.76
CA ASN A 654 4.48 -30.64 -11.48
C ASN A 654 4.34 -29.40 -10.57
N VAL A 655 5.34 -28.51 -10.56
CA VAL A 655 5.29 -27.20 -9.87
C VAL A 655 4.25 -26.29 -10.54
N LEU A 656 4.27 -26.17 -11.87
CA LEU A 656 3.35 -25.32 -12.62
C LEU A 656 1.89 -25.81 -12.57
N LEU A 657 1.63 -27.11 -12.38
CA LEU A 657 0.28 -27.63 -12.18
C LEU A 657 -0.38 -27.05 -10.93
N GLN A 658 0.35 -26.90 -9.81
CA GLN A 658 -0.20 -26.28 -8.59
C GLN A 658 -0.63 -24.82 -8.85
N VAL A 659 0.23 -24.06 -9.55
CA VAL A 659 -0.04 -22.68 -9.99
C VAL A 659 -1.23 -22.59 -10.96
N LEU A 660 -1.41 -23.57 -11.85
CA LEU A 660 -2.48 -23.62 -12.85
C LEU A 660 -3.82 -24.16 -12.30
N GLU A 661 -3.84 -24.77 -11.12
CA GLU A 661 -5.02 -25.39 -10.51
C GLU A 661 -5.58 -24.56 -9.35
N ASP A 662 -4.78 -24.34 -8.30
CA ASP A 662 -5.19 -23.60 -7.09
C ASP A 662 -4.63 -22.18 -7.03
N GLY A 663 -3.87 -21.74 -8.05
CA GLY A 663 -3.34 -20.38 -8.13
C GLY A 663 -2.31 -20.09 -7.05
N ARG A 664 -1.72 -21.13 -6.45
CA ARG A 664 -0.87 -21.05 -5.27
C ARG A 664 0.31 -22.00 -5.39
N LEU A 665 1.43 -21.61 -4.79
CA LEU A 665 2.63 -22.44 -4.68
C LEU A 665 3.21 -22.30 -3.28
N THR A 666 3.43 -23.42 -2.60
CA THR A 666 4.08 -23.45 -1.29
C THR A 666 5.59 -23.67 -1.47
N ASP A 667 6.41 -22.83 -0.85
CA ASP A 667 7.87 -22.95 -0.85
C ASP A 667 8.35 -24.07 0.09
N ASN A 668 9.64 -24.43 -0.01
CA ASN A 668 10.22 -25.47 0.85
C ASN A 668 10.40 -25.07 2.34
N LYS A 669 9.86 -23.90 2.75
CA LYS A 669 9.73 -23.45 4.15
C LYS A 669 8.28 -23.52 4.66
N GLY A 670 7.31 -23.88 3.80
CA GLY A 670 5.88 -23.91 4.11
C GLY A 670 5.16 -22.58 3.87
N ARG A 671 5.81 -21.57 3.30
CA ARG A 671 5.18 -20.29 2.93
C ARG A 671 4.40 -20.45 1.64
N THR A 672 3.14 -20.04 1.61
CA THR A 672 2.31 -20.13 0.39
C THR A 672 2.22 -18.77 -0.29
N VAL A 673 2.58 -18.73 -1.58
CA VAL A 673 2.54 -17.55 -2.43
C VAL A 673 1.35 -17.63 -3.37
N ASP A 674 0.67 -16.51 -3.60
CA ASP A 674 -0.54 -16.43 -4.41
C ASP A 674 -0.25 -15.84 -5.80
N PHE A 675 -0.70 -16.54 -6.85
CA PHE A 675 -0.48 -16.27 -8.26
C PHE A 675 -1.77 -15.78 -8.94
N THR A 676 -2.87 -15.59 -8.19
CA THR A 676 -4.20 -15.22 -8.69
C THR A 676 -4.22 -13.91 -9.51
N ASN A 677 -3.26 -13.02 -9.27
CA ASN A 677 -3.10 -11.73 -9.93
C ASN A 677 -1.93 -11.71 -10.96
N ALA A 678 -1.18 -12.80 -11.06
CA ALA A 678 -0.12 -12.99 -12.05
C ALA A 678 -0.64 -13.61 -13.34
N MET A 679 -0.01 -13.36 -14.48
CA MET A 679 -0.30 -14.01 -15.77
C MET A 679 0.82 -14.99 -16.09
N LEU A 680 0.50 -16.22 -16.51
CA LEU A 680 1.51 -17.20 -16.90
C LEU A 680 1.53 -17.36 -18.43
N ILE A 681 2.64 -16.97 -19.06
CA ILE A 681 2.89 -17.18 -20.48
C ILE A 681 4.03 -18.18 -20.63
N LEU A 682 3.76 -19.28 -21.34
CA LEU A 682 4.74 -20.30 -21.70
C LEU A 682 5.06 -20.20 -23.19
N THR A 683 6.33 -20.11 -23.59
CA THR A 683 6.72 -20.15 -25.01
C THR A 683 7.28 -21.52 -25.37
N SER A 684 6.98 -22.00 -26.57
CA SER A 684 7.58 -23.23 -27.10
C SER A 684 7.78 -23.20 -28.61
N ASN A 685 8.86 -23.82 -29.11
CA ASN A 685 9.12 -23.99 -30.53
C ASN A 685 8.60 -25.33 -31.09
N ILE A 686 7.96 -26.17 -30.27
CA ILE A 686 7.15 -27.30 -30.74
C ILE A 686 6.06 -26.77 -31.69
N GLY A 687 5.76 -27.52 -32.76
CA GLY A 687 4.86 -27.12 -33.84
C GLY A 687 5.57 -26.45 -35.03
N SER A 688 6.77 -25.89 -34.86
CA SER A 688 7.43 -25.06 -35.89
C SER A 688 7.54 -25.72 -37.26
N ARG A 689 7.95 -27.00 -37.32
CA ARG A 689 8.16 -27.73 -38.58
C ARG A 689 6.83 -28.02 -39.29
N THR A 690 5.76 -28.19 -38.51
CA THR A 690 4.39 -28.42 -38.99
C THR A 690 3.75 -27.13 -39.48
N ILE A 691 3.96 -26.02 -38.76
CA ILE A 691 3.50 -24.68 -39.13
C ILE A 691 4.15 -24.20 -40.44
N LEU A 692 5.48 -24.34 -40.57
CA LEU A 692 6.19 -23.96 -41.79
C LEU A 692 5.69 -24.75 -43.01
N LYS A 693 5.62 -26.09 -42.92
CA LYS A 693 5.06 -26.93 -44.00
C LYS A 693 3.63 -26.57 -44.39
N LEU A 694 2.80 -26.12 -43.45
CA LEU A 694 1.43 -25.68 -43.74
C LEU A 694 1.39 -24.29 -44.40
N ALA A 695 2.33 -23.40 -44.08
CA ALA A 695 2.49 -22.12 -44.77
C ALA A 695 3.06 -22.30 -46.19
N ASP A 696 4.01 -23.23 -46.38
CA ASP A 696 4.56 -23.59 -47.68
C ASP A 696 3.49 -24.22 -48.60
N ALA A 697 2.59 -25.04 -48.02
CA ALA A 697 1.51 -25.71 -48.75
C ALA A 697 0.28 -24.82 -49.03
N TYR A 698 0.11 -23.72 -48.29
CA TYR A 698 -0.97 -22.74 -48.46
C TYR A 698 -0.40 -21.32 -48.35
N PRO A 699 0.33 -20.84 -49.38
CA PRO A 699 0.89 -19.49 -49.39
C PRO A 699 -0.21 -18.42 -49.30
N ALA A 700 0.12 -17.29 -48.68
CA ALA A 700 -0.85 -16.23 -48.35
C ALA A 700 -1.51 -15.54 -49.56
N SER A 701 -1.07 -15.81 -50.80
CA SER A 701 -1.71 -15.37 -52.04
C SER A 701 -3.19 -15.75 -52.09
N ASP A 702 -3.51 -16.98 -51.69
CA ASP A 702 -4.85 -17.56 -51.82
C ASP A 702 -5.80 -17.03 -50.73
N ALA A 703 -5.27 -16.39 -49.69
CA ALA A 703 -6.04 -15.66 -48.69
C ALA A 703 -6.41 -14.24 -49.15
N PHE A 704 -5.66 -13.65 -50.09
CA PHE A 704 -5.89 -12.28 -50.58
C PHE A 704 -6.87 -12.22 -51.77
N ALA A 705 -7.13 -13.36 -52.43
CA ALA A 705 -8.09 -13.46 -53.54
C ALA A 705 -9.58 -13.40 -53.12
N ALA A 706 -9.87 -13.24 -51.83
CA ALA A 706 -11.22 -13.32 -51.26
C ALA A 706 -11.91 -11.95 -51.02
N THR A 707 -11.32 -10.84 -51.46
CA THR A 707 -11.79 -9.47 -51.17
C THR A 707 -12.37 -8.72 -52.37
N SER A 708 -12.70 -9.41 -53.47
CA SER A 708 -13.35 -8.82 -54.66
C SER A 708 -14.72 -9.44 -54.97
N GLY A 709 -15.71 -9.16 -54.11
CA GLY A 709 -17.10 -8.97 -54.51
C GLY A 709 -18.08 -10.15 -54.45
N ALA A 710 -18.84 -10.22 -53.35
CA ALA A 710 -20.29 -10.52 -53.36
C ALA A 710 -20.89 -10.35 -51.94
N GLU A 711 -21.94 -9.53 -51.78
CA GLU A 711 -22.73 -9.49 -50.54
C GLU A 711 -23.89 -10.49 -50.61
N SER A 712 -23.78 -11.65 -49.96
CA SER A 712 -24.95 -12.52 -49.72
C SER A 712 -24.84 -13.40 -48.47
N SER A 713 -25.35 -12.88 -47.36
CA SER A 713 -25.95 -13.60 -46.23
C SER A 713 -25.64 -15.12 -46.03
N GLY A 714 -24.73 -15.42 -45.08
CA GLY A 714 -24.91 -16.57 -44.18
C GLY A 714 -23.86 -17.69 -44.23
N ALA A 715 -23.10 -17.80 -43.13
CA ALA A 715 -22.27 -18.96 -42.75
C ALA A 715 -21.01 -19.27 -43.59
N GLU A 716 -20.38 -18.24 -44.17
CA GLU A 716 -19.03 -18.38 -44.73
C GLU A 716 -17.94 -18.27 -43.65
N SER A 717 -17.40 -19.41 -43.23
CA SER A 717 -16.12 -19.45 -42.51
C SER A 717 -14.99 -19.15 -43.49
N SER A 718 -14.39 -17.96 -43.36
CA SER A 718 -13.29 -17.51 -44.23
C SER A 718 -12.13 -18.51 -44.27
N GLY A 719 -11.45 -18.62 -45.41
CA GLY A 719 -10.39 -19.62 -45.63
C GLY A 719 -9.29 -19.58 -44.58
N ALA A 720 -8.90 -18.37 -44.16
CA ALA A 720 -7.93 -18.14 -43.08
C ALA A 720 -8.36 -18.78 -41.75
N ALA A 721 -9.64 -18.72 -41.37
CA ALA A 721 -10.14 -19.34 -40.13
C ALA A 721 -10.06 -20.88 -40.18
N ARG A 722 -10.31 -21.49 -41.34
CA ARG A 722 -10.12 -22.95 -41.53
C ARG A 722 -8.65 -23.34 -41.49
N SER A 723 -7.78 -22.57 -42.14
CA SER A 723 -6.33 -22.78 -42.12
C SER A 723 -5.78 -22.71 -40.70
N TYR A 724 -6.16 -21.67 -39.92
CA TYR A 724 -5.77 -21.55 -38.52
C TYR A 724 -6.30 -22.70 -37.66
N ALA A 725 -7.55 -23.13 -37.85
CA ALA A 725 -8.10 -24.27 -37.11
C ALA A 725 -7.36 -25.59 -37.41
N ALA A 726 -6.98 -25.82 -38.66
CA ALA A 726 -6.18 -26.97 -39.06
C ALA A 726 -4.76 -26.92 -38.45
N MET A 727 -4.09 -25.76 -38.52
CA MET A 727 -2.78 -25.52 -37.92
C MET A 727 -2.81 -25.72 -36.39
N ARG A 728 -3.82 -25.15 -35.70
CA ARG A 728 -4.03 -25.33 -34.25
C ARG A 728 -4.25 -26.79 -33.87
N SER A 729 -5.00 -27.54 -34.69
CA SER A 729 -5.27 -28.97 -34.47
C SER A 729 -4.04 -29.85 -34.71
N ALA A 730 -3.16 -29.49 -35.65
CA ALA A 730 -1.90 -30.17 -35.89
C ALA A 730 -0.90 -29.91 -34.74
N VAL A 731 -0.75 -28.64 -34.34
CA VAL A 731 0.12 -28.24 -33.22
C VAL A 731 -0.34 -28.86 -31.90
N LYS A 732 -1.64 -28.86 -31.58
CA LYS A 732 -2.14 -29.48 -30.32
C LYS A 732 -1.86 -30.99 -30.26
N ARG A 733 -1.70 -31.67 -31.40
CA ARG A 733 -1.26 -33.08 -31.46
C ARG A 733 0.22 -33.22 -31.11
N GLU A 734 1.08 -32.43 -31.76
CA GLU A 734 2.53 -32.41 -31.51
C GLU A 734 2.86 -32.02 -30.06
N LEU A 735 2.08 -31.13 -29.45
CA LEU A 735 2.15 -30.82 -28.02
C LEU A 735 1.72 -31.99 -27.12
N GLY A 736 0.68 -32.74 -27.51
CA GLY A 736 0.20 -33.91 -26.77
C GLY A 736 1.13 -35.13 -26.81
N GLU A 737 2.12 -35.14 -27.72
CA GLU A 737 3.21 -36.11 -27.76
C GLU A 737 4.37 -35.74 -26.80
N ARG A 738 4.42 -34.49 -26.31
CA ARG A 738 5.51 -33.94 -25.48
C ARG A 738 5.08 -33.62 -24.05
N PHE A 739 3.88 -33.09 -23.86
CA PHE A 739 3.34 -32.70 -22.56
C PHE A 739 2.16 -33.60 -22.17
N ARG A 740 1.98 -33.84 -20.87
CA ARG A 740 0.85 -34.63 -20.37
C ARG A 740 -0.48 -33.93 -20.70
N PRO A 741 -1.55 -34.67 -21.05
CA PRO A 741 -2.88 -34.11 -21.26
C PRO A 741 -3.41 -33.32 -20.06
N GLU A 742 -3.02 -33.72 -18.84
CA GLU A 742 -3.30 -33.04 -17.57
C GLU A 742 -2.89 -31.55 -17.66
N PHE A 743 -1.59 -31.28 -17.89
CA PHE A 743 -1.05 -29.93 -18.06
C PHE A 743 -1.73 -29.16 -19.20
N LEU A 744 -1.87 -29.79 -20.37
CA LEU A 744 -2.47 -29.13 -21.56
C LEU A 744 -3.96 -28.79 -21.41
N ASN A 745 -4.66 -29.42 -20.44
CA ASN A 745 -6.06 -29.14 -20.12
C ASN A 745 -6.24 -28.15 -18.97
N ARG A 746 -5.16 -27.74 -18.28
CA ARG A 746 -5.21 -26.68 -17.27
C ARG A 746 -4.98 -25.27 -17.84
N LEU A 747 -4.41 -25.18 -19.05
CA LEU A 747 -4.19 -23.92 -19.80
C LEU A 747 -5.51 -23.34 -20.35
N ASP A 748 -5.69 -22.01 -20.25
CA ASP A 748 -6.85 -21.30 -20.78
C ASP A 748 -6.89 -21.31 -22.32
N GLU A 749 -5.76 -20.98 -22.97
CA GLU A 749 -5.65 -20.94 -24.43
C GLU A 749 -4.26 -21.38 -24.92
N ILE A 750 -4.24 -22.38 -25.82
CA ILE A 750 -3.05 -22.69 -26.64
C ILE A 750 -3.11 -21.82 -27.90
N ILE A 751 -2.16 -20.90 -28.03
CA ILE A 751 -2.07 -19.90 -29.09
C ILE A 751 -0.96 -20.31 -30.06
N VAL A 752 -1.31 -20.39 -31.34
CA VAL A 752 -0.37 -20.70 -32.42
C VAL A 752 -0.06 -19.45 -33.20
N PHE A 753 1.23 -19.21 -33.45
CA PHE A 753 1.76 -18.13 -34.27
C PHE A 753 2.10 -18.65 -35.66
N SER A 754 1.69 -17.93 -36.70
CA SER A 754 2.09 -18.23 -38.09
C SER A 754 3.53 -17.78 -38.36
N ALA A 755 4.14 -18.31 -39.42
CA ALA A 755 5.32 -17.68 -40.00
C ALA A 755 4.96 -16.27 -40.53
N LEU A 756 5.91 -15.33 -40.46
CA LEU A 756 5.69 -13.96 -40.96
C LEU A 756 5.95 -13.89 -42.48
N ALA A 757 5.03 -13.27 -43.21
CA ALA A 757 5.18 -12.97 -44.62
C ALA A 757 6.23 -11.85 -44.85
N ARG A 758 6.81 -11.77 -46.05
CA ARG A 758 7.80 -10.72 -46.40
C ARG A 758 7.26 -9.30 -46.17
N ASN A 759 5.97 -9.08 -46.43
CA ASN A 759 5.30 -7.79 -46.22
C ASN A 759 5.13 -7.46 -44.73
N GLU A 760 4.86 -8.46 -43.89
CA GLU A 760 4.82 -8.28 -42.43
C GLU A 760 6.22 -7.96 -41.88
N VAL A 761 7.27 -8.63 -42.36
CA VAL A 761 8.66 -8.33 -41.96
C VAL A 761 9.11 -6.94 -42.45
N MET A 762 8.60 -6.46 -43.57
CA MET A 762 8.77 -5.06 -44.00
C MET A 762 8.10 -4.06 -43.04
N GLN A 763 6.87 -4.32 -42.60
CA GLN A 763 6.20 -3.50 -41.59
C GLN A 763 6.93 -3.52 -40.24
N VAL A 764 7.46 -4.67 -39.81
CA VAL A 764 8.34 -4.75 -38.62
C VAL A 764 9.61 -3.92 -38.81
N ALA A 765 10.20 -3.90 -40.00
CA ALA A 765 11.36 -3.05 -40.30
C ALA A 765 11.04 -1.55 -40.16
N HIS A 766 9.86 -1.11 -40.62
CA HIS A 766 9.42 0.28 -40.40
C HIS A 766 9.22 0.61 -38.91
N LEU A 767 8.65 -0.30 -38.10
CA LEU A 767 8.55 -0.09 -36.64
C LEU A 767 9.93 0.03 -35.97
N MET A 768 10.88 -0.83 -36.34
CA MET A 768 12.25 -0.78 -35.80
C MET A 768 13.00 0.49 -36.22
N VAL A 769 12.78 0.97 -37.45
CA VAL A 769 13.32 2.25 -37.92
C VAL A 769 12.70 3.42 -37.16
N ALA A 770 11.38 3.43 -36.92
CA ALA A 770 10.73 4.48 -36.13
C ALA A 770 11.24 4.52 -34.66
N GLN A 771 11.57 3.36 -34.08
CA GLN A 771 12.23 3.26 -32.76
C GLN A 771 13.70 3.73 -32.78
N LEU A 772 14.37 3.73 -33.94
CA LEU A 772 15.69 4.32 -34.10
C LEU A 772 15.59 5.84 -34.30
N GLN A 773 14.64 6.30 -35.14
CA GLN A 773 14.38 7.72 -35.38
C GLN A 773 14.10 8.48 -34.08
N ARG A 774 13.24 7.96 -33.19
CA ARG A 774 12.99 8.57 -31.87
C ARG A 774 14.24 8.71 -30.99
N ARG A 775 15.13 7.70 -30.99
CA ARG A 775 16.41 7.76 -30.27
C ARG A 775 17.39 8.76 -30.89
N CYS A 776 17.29 9.02 -32.20
CA CYS A 776 18.01 10.10 -32.85
C CYS A 776 17.41 11.47 -32.51
N GLU A 777 16.07 11.60 -32.44
CA GLU A 777 15.38 12.82 -32.00
C GLU A 777 15.75 13.19 -30.55
N GLU A 778 15.89 12.21 -29.65
CA GLU A 778 16.44 12.38 -28.28
C GLU A 778 17.91 12.87 -28.27
N MET A 779 18.64 12.71 -29.37
CA MET A 779 20.00 13.23 -29.60
C MET A 779 20.01 14.51 -30.48
N GLU A 780 18.85 15.14 -30.67
CA GLU A 780 18.62 16.30 -31.56
C GLU A 780 18.90 16.04 -33.06
N LEU A 781 18.97 14.78 -33.50
CA LEU A 781 19.29 14.38 -34.87
C LEU A 781 18.04 13.93 -35.65
N GLN A 782 17.76 14.56 -36.80
CA GLN A 782 16.69 14.09 -37.69
C GLN A 782 17.20 12.95 -38.57
N LEU A 783 16.65 11.75 -38.43
CA LEU A 783 17.03 10.57 -39.22
C LEU A 783 16.00 10.28 -40.32
N GLU A 784 16.46 10.24 -41.57
CA GLU A 784 15.66 9.88 -42.77
C GLU A 784 16.28 8.66 -43.47
N LEU A 785 15.47 7.70 -43.92
CA LEU A 785 15.92 6.50 -44.62
C LEU A 785 15.32 6.43 -46.02
N THR A 786 16.13 6.09 -47.03
CA THR A 786 15.61 5.91 -48.40
C THR A 786 14.87 4.57 -48.57
N PRO A 787 13.95 4.46 -49.54
CA PRO A 787 13.30 3.18 -49.87
C PRO A 787 14.29 2.06 -50.20
N ARG A 788 15.45 2.39 -50.80
CA ARG A 788 16.50 1.40 -51.11
C ARG A 788 17.10 0.78 -49.86
N LEU A 789 17.35 1.60 -48.82
CA LEU A 789 17.86 1.08 -47.55
C LEU A 789 16.79 0.26 -46.81
N HIS A 790 15.51 0.65 -46.90
CA HIS A 790 14.40 -0.19 -46.40
C HIS A 790 14.34 -1.55 -47.11
N GLU A 791 14.48 -1.61 -48.44
CA GLU A 791 14.55 -2.87 -49.18
C GLU A 791 15.77 -3.71 -48.79
N LEU A 792 16.94 -3.08 -48.62
CA LEU A 792 18.18 -3.74 -48.17
C LEU A 792 18.06 -4.31 -46.74
N LEU A 793 17.41 -3.57 -45.83
CA LEU A 793 17.10 -4.01 -44.47
C LEU A 793 16.18 -5.24 -44.47
N VAL A 794 15.14 -5.25 -45.31
CA VAL A 794 14.25 -6.42 -45.45
C VAL A 794 14.98 -7.59 -46.11
N ALA A 795 15.82 -7.35 -47.12
CA ALA A 795 16.60 -8.40 -47.79
C ALA A 795 17.63 -9.07 -46.87
N LYS A 796 18.40 -8.29 -46.09
CA LYS A 796 19.37 -8.80 -45.11
C LYS A 796 18.71 -9.23 -43.78
N GLY A 797 17.45 -8.83 -43.52
CA GLY A 797 16.72 -9.07 -42.26
C GLY A 797 15.68 -10.19 -42.28
N PHE A 798 15.20 -10.61 -43.45
CA PHE A 798 14.20 -11.67 -43.61
C PHE A 798 14.84 -13.06 -43.70
N SER A 799 14.30 -14.05 -42.98
CA SER A 799 14.63 -15.46 -43.17
C SER A 799 13.38 -16.35 -43.17
N PRO A 800 13.14 -17.18 -44.20
CA PRO A 800 12.00 -18.12 -44.21
C PRO A 800 11.96 -19.06 -43.00
N LYS A 801 13.13 -19.38 -42.43
CA LYS A 801 13.27 -20.31 -41.29
C LYS A 801 13.22 -19.63 -39.92
N PHE A 802 13.56 -18.33 -39.84
CA PHE A 802 13.74 -17.60 -38.58
C PHE A 802 12.95 -16.28 -38.49
N GLY A 803 12.03 -16.03 -39.43
CA GLY A 803 11.19 -14.83 -39.45
C GLY A 803 12.01 -13.54 -39.48
N ALA A 804 11.67 -12.61 -38.59
CA ALA A 804 12.35 -11.33 -38.42
C ALA A 804 13.57 -11.40 -37.47
N ARG A 805 14.00 -12.59 -37.01
CA ARG A 805 15.13 -12.73 -36.06
C ARG A 805 16.44 -12.08 -36.55
N PRO A 806 16.83 -12.11 -37.84
CA PRO A 806 18.01 -11.40 -38.33
C PRO A 806 17.85 -9.87 -38.37
N LEU A 807 16.62 -9.36 -38.51
CA LEU A 807 16.33 -7.95 -38.79
C LEU A 807 16.92 -6.98 -37.75
N ARG A 808 16.93 -7.33 -36.46
CA ARG A 808 17.57 -6.49 -35.43
C ARG A 808 19.08 -6.33 -35.66
N ARG A 809 19.77 -7.39 -36.10
CA ARG A 809 21.20 -7.30 -36.47
C ARG A 809 21.42 -6.54 -37.77
N ALA A 810 20.44 -6.55 -38.68
CA ALA A 810 20.49 -5.74 -39.90
C ALA A 810 20.31 -4.24 -39.59
N VAL A 811 19.33 -3.86 -38.75
CA VAL A 811 19.16 -2.46 -38.29
C VAL A 811 20.39 -1.96 -37.54
N GLN A 812 20.98 -2.79 -36.67
CA GLN A 812 22.22 -2.44 -35.99
C GLN A 812 23.37 -2.18 -36.99
N ARG A 813 23.71 -3.19 -37.82
CA ARG A 813 24.86 -3.16 -38.76
C ARG A 813 24.71 -2.26 -39.99
N LEU A 814 23.51 -1.75 -40.26
CA LEU A 814 23.24 -0.91 -41.44
C LEU A 814 22.73 0.49 -41.06
N CYS A 815 22.39 0.74 -39.80
CA CYS A 815 21.88 2.03 -39.36
C CYS A 815 22.50 2.48 -38.04
N GLU A 816 22.43 1.70 -36.96
CA GLU A 816 22.97 2.12 -35.65
C GLU A 816 24.48 2.35 -35.70
N ASP A 817 25.24 1.40 -36.25
CA ASP A 817 26.70 1.49 -36.37
C ASP A 817 27.12 2.66 -37.28
N ALA A 818 26.42 2.86 -38.40
CA ALA A 818 26.67 3.93 -39.38
C ALA A 818 26.33 5.35 -38.87
N ILE A 819 25.36 5.46 -37.94
CA ILE A 819 25.00 6.71 -37.24
C ILE A 819 25.99 6.97 -36.10
N ALA A 820 26.40 5.94 -35.34
CA ALA A 820 27.38 6.09 -34.27
C ALA A 820 28.71 6.66 -34.79
N GLU A 821 29.23 6.11 -35.89
CA GLU A 821 30.39 6.67 -36.60
C GLU A 821 30.13 8.11 -37.12
N ALA A 822 28.90 8.50 -37.44
CA ALA A 822 28.62 9.84 -37.97
C ALA A 822 28.69 10.91 -36.88
N VAL A 823 28.24 10.57 -35.67
CA VAL A 823 28.30 11.45 -34.49
C VAL A 823 29.72 11.49 -33.92
N LEU A 824 30.39 10.34 -33.82
CA LEU A 824 31.74 10.25 -33.24
C LEU A 824 32.81 10.97 -34.08
N ASP A 825 32.74 10.89 -35.41
CA ASP A 825 33.66 11.60 -36.32
C ASP A 825 33.28 13.08 -36.51
N GLY A 826 32.18 13.55 -35.91
CA GLY A 826 31.68 14.92 -36.05
C GLY A 826 31.05 15.27 -37.42
N PHE A 827 30.78 14.27 -38.26
CA PHE A 827 30.14 14.38 -39.58
C PHE A 827 28.65 14.74 -39.50
N ALA A 828 28.00 14.40 -38.39
CA ALA A 828 26.66 14.83 -38.06
C ALA A 828 26.63 15.48 -36.67
N GLN A 829 26.04 16.67 -36.58
CA GLN A 829 26.01 17.50 -35.37
C GLN A 829 24.58 17.65 -34.84
N PRO A 830 24.38 17.88 -33.52
CA PRO A 830 23.05 18.14 -32.95
C PRO A 830 22.31 19.24 -33.72
N GLY A 831 21.02 19.00 -34.01
CA GLY A 831 20.17 19.84 -34.85
C GLY A 831 20.23 19.53 -36.36
N GLU A 832 21.14 18.69 -36.83
CA GLU A 832 21.25 18.34 -38.25
C GLU A 832 20.36 17.17 -38.68
N ARG A 833 20.10 17.08 -39.99
CA ARG A 833 19.47 15.92 -40.63
C ARG A 833 20.53 14.99 -41.23
N ILE A 834 20.38 13.69 -40.95
CA ILE A 834 21.11 12.60 -41.57
C ILE A 834 20.15 11.85 -42.49
N THR A 835 20.53 11.62 -43.75
CA THR A 835 19.83 10.66 -44.62
C THR A 835 20.70 9.42 -44.83
N LEU A 836 20.16 8.24 -44.51
CA LEU A 836 20.79 6.95 -44.82
C LEU A 836 20.22 6.37 -46.12
N ASP A 837 21.10 6.05 -47.07
CA ASP A 837 20.77 5.49 -48.38
C ASP A 837 21.55 4.17 -48.62
N ALA A 838 21.21 3.44 -49.66
CA ALA A 838 21.91 2.23 -50.09
C ALA A 838 22.41 2.37 -51.54
N ASP A 839 23.68 2.06 -51.77
CA ASP A 839 24.26 2.03 -53.11
C ASP A 839 23.87 0.76 -53.88
N SER A 840 24.18 0.72 -55.18
CA SER A 840 23.91 -0.43 -56.04
C SER A 840 24.76 -1.68 -55.73
N ALA A 841 25.72 -1.59 -54.80
CA ALA A 841 26.50 -2.71 -54.28
C ALA A 841 26.01 -3.18 -52.89
N GLY A 842 24.95 -2.58 -52.34
CA GLY A 842 24.39 -2.94 -51.03
C GLY A 842 25.21 -2.45 -49.83
N ARG A 843 26.03 -1.41 -50.03
CA ARG A 843 26.72 -0.64 -48.98
C ARG A 843 25.86 0.54 -48.52
N VAL A 844 26.06 0.97 -47.27
CA VAL A 844 25.31 2.08 -46.69
C VAL A 844 26.00 3.40 -46.98
N LEU A 845 25.23 4.39 -47.41
CA LEU A 845 25.65 5.77 -47.61
C LEU A 845 25.03 6.64 -46.53
N VAL A 846 25.84 7.51 -45.92
CA VAL A 846 25.39 8.51 -44.94
C VAL A 846 25.53 9.88 -45.58
N ARG A 847 24.43 10.61 -45.72
CA ARG A 847 24.40 12.00 -46.20
C ARG A 847 24.11 12.96 -45.05
N SER A 848 24.93 14.00 -44.91
CA SER A 848 24.67 15.13 -44.01
C SER A 848 23.74 16.15 -44.70
N ALA A 849 23.02 16.95 -43.91
CA ALA A 849 22.25 18.11 -44.37
C ALA A 849 23.10 19.11 -45.19
N ARG A 850 24.43 19.08 -45.04
CA ARG A 850 25.41 19.89 -45.82
C ARG A 850 25.60 19.42 -47.26
N GLY A 851 25.00 18.28 -47.65
CA GLY A 851 25.16 17.66 -48.98
C GLY A 851 26.39 16.77 -49.11
N GLU A 852 27.18 16.63 -48.05
CA GLU A 852 28.32 15.71 -47.97
C GLU A 852 27.82 14.26 -47.88
N GLU A 853 28.46 13.34 -48.62
CA GLU A 853 28.13 11.91 -48.65
C GLU A 853 29.37 11.08 -48.27
N ARG A 854 29.20 10.12 -47.36
CA ARG A 854 30.24 9.14 -47.00
C ARG A 854 29.69 7.71 -47.08
N THR A 855 30.51 6.76 -47.53
CA THR A 855 30.16 5.33 -47.49
C THR A 855 30.59 4.74 -46.14
N HIS A 856 29.66 4.15 -45.39
CA HIS A 856 30.00 3.34 -44.22
C HIS A 856 30.63 2.02 -44.68
N VAL A 857 31.87 1.77 -44.27
CA VAL A 857 32.65 0.60 -44.66
C VAL A 857 32.44 -0.49 -43.61
N GLN A 858 31.72 -1.55 -43.99
CA GLN A 858 31.46 -2.66 -43.06
C GLN A 858 32.77 -3.38 -42.72
N GLY A 859 33.21 -3.28 -41.47
CA GLY A 859 34.31 -4.11 -40.96
C GLY A 859 33.91 -5.58 -40.95
N GLU A 860 34.77 -6.46 -41.50
CA GLU A 860 34.52 -7.91 -41.59
C GLU A 860 34.68 -8.60 -40.22
N GLY A 861 33.71 -8.35 -39.33
CA GLY A 861 33.57 -9.03 -38.05
C GLY A 861 33.21 -10.51 -38.25
N GLN A 862 34.16 -11.38 -37.93
CA GLN A 862 34.14 -12.84 -38.13
C GLN A 862 32.82 -13.56 -37.78
N GLY A 863 32.50 -14.59 -38.57
CA GLY A 863 31.79 -15.78 -38.04
C GLY A 863 30.30 -15.93 -38.35
N ILE A 864 29.97 -16.21 -39.62
CA ILE A 864 28.89 -17.16 -39.97
C ILE A 864 29.41 -18.01 -41.14
N GLU A 865 29.54 -19.33 -40.97
CA GLU A 865 29.77 -20.25 -42.08
C GLU A 865 28.49 -20.41 -42.90
N GLU A 866 28.57 -20.13 -44.20
CA GLU A 866 27.44 -20.32 -45.12
C GLU A 866 27.51 -21.74 -45.71
N VAL A 867 26.70 -22.65 -45.17
CA VAL A 867 26.60 -24.04 -45.64
C VAL A 867 25.81 -24.08 -46.96
N ALA A 868 26.45 -23.67 -48.04
CA ALA A 868 26.00 -23.87 -49.41
C ALA A 868 26.44 -25.26 -49.90
N ALA A 869 25.52 -26.04 -50.44
CA ALA A 869 25.81 -27.34 -51.04
C ALA A 869 25.72 -27.24 -52.56
N ASP A 870 26.80 -27.58 -53.26
CA ASP A 870 26.72 -28.29 -54.53
C ASP A 870 27.97 -29.15 -54.77
N SER A 871 28.01 -29.87 -55.90
CA SER A 871 28.77 -31.09 -56.08
C SER A 871 29.44 -31.18 -57.45
N THR A 872 30.78 -31.21 -57.51
CA THR A 872 31.55 -31.91 -58.57
C THR A 872 33.05 -32.04 -58.22
N ARG A 873 33.52 -33.31 -58.11
CA ARG A 873 34.77 -33.93 -58.63
C ARG A 873 35.98 -33.08 -59.08
N PRO A 874 37.22 -33.65 -59.12
CA PRO A 874 37.81 -34.74 -58.28
C PRO A 874 39.36 -34.61 -58.01
N LEU A 875 39.96 -35.60 -57.31
CA LEU A 875 41.42 -35.93 -57.26
C LEU A 875 42.35 -34.90 -56.54
N ALA A 876 43.46 -35.25 -55.86
CA ALA A 876 44.05 -36.54 -55.44
C ALA A 876 44.98 -36.33 -54.20
N GLU A 877 45.54 -37.43 -53.65
CA GLU A 877 46.89 -37.60 -52.99
C GLU A 877 47.57 -36.42 -52.24
N THR A 878 48.20 -36.56 -51.06
CA THR A 878 48.80 -37.72 -50.35
C THR A 878 48.89 -37.49 -48.82
N VAL A 879 49.35 -38.49 -48.05
CA VAL A 879 49.60 -38.43 -46.58
C VAL A 879 51.08 -38.66 -46.26
N PRO A 880 51.64 -37.96 -45.26
CA PRO A 880 52.48 -38.59 -44.23
C PRO A 880 52.03 -38.24 -42.79
N ALA A 881 52.60 -38.91 -41.78
CA ALA A 881 52.08 -38.93 -40.39
C ALA A 881 53.15 -38.64 -39.31
N GLY A 882 52.68 -38.43 -38.07
CA GLY A 882 53.47 -38.22 -36.84
C GLY A 882 53.13 -36.89 -36.15
N GLU A 883 53.10 -36.75 -34.82
CA GLU A 883 53.20 -37.72 -33.70
C GLU A 883 52.37 -37.17 -32.49
N PRO A 884 52.05 -37.98 -31.46
CA PRO A 884 51.11 -37.58 -30.40
C PRO A 884 51.74 -36.74 -29.28
N MET A 885 51.10 -35.62 -28.92
CA MET A 885 51.42 -34.81 -27.73
C MET A 885 50.53 -35.17 -26.51
N ALA A 886 51.09 -35.03 -25.31
CA ALA A 886 50.55 -35.65 -24.09
C ALA A 886 49.62 -34.76 -23.23
N MET A 887 48.75 -35.42 -22.47
CA MET A 887 47.94 -34.84 -21.39
C MET A 887 48.80 -34.40 -20.19
N PRO A 888 48.64 -33.17 -19.67
CA PRO A 888 49.03 -32.83 -18.30
C PRO A 888 47.91 -33.21 -17.31
N GLN A 889 48.25 -33.91 -16.23
CA GLN A 889 47.30 -34.21 -15.16
C GLN A 889 47.12 -33.00 -14.23
N ILE A 890 45.87 -32.63 -13.93
CA ILE A 890 45.55 -31.78 -12.77
C ILE A 890 45.43 -32.69 -11.54
N ARG A 891 45.99 -32.26 -10.40
CA ARG A 891 46.07 -33.07 -9.18
C ARG A 891 45.60 -32.26 -7.97
N LEU A 892 44.49 -32.72 -7.38
CA LEU A 892 43.88 -32.30 -6.09
C LEU A 892 43.76 -30.78 -5.88
#